data_AF-A0A836GWT2-F1
#
_entry.id   AF-A0A836GWT2-F1
#
_cell.length_a   1.000
_cell.length_b   1.000
_cell.length_c   1.000
_cell.angle_alpha   90.00
_cell.angle_beta   90.00
_cell.angle_gamma   90.00
#
_symmetry.space_group_name_H-M   'P 1'
#
loop_
_entity.id
_entity.type
_entity.pdbx_description
1 polymer ?
#
loop_
_entity_poly.entity_id
_entity_poly.type
_entity_poly.pdbx_seq_one_letter_code
_entity_poly.pdbx_strand_id
1 'polypeptide(L)'
;MLRFPKRLHEARDACWMALGASCRGVSLTPRRMQLQHRDRILGSHGAGLVNHQSMATMDIPSNLPRAQNAAPAADLFRTKVHEGLGTSERDPYLRTLPNQESRPPESSVLSAAAASAPSLEERCFLPKKWGTLQYWLGDKYPRLPLFLDELLVKDALPVSPAAEAMVQSFAAEVIPAMAKQAGPGVEEKLSVLWKQAVQAYGQLNTSHVFDKVAFERELAALHARYQADMLALSPREDGALALEVLRRKAVAKRNAFLQEGLLPLVSDCPYFSYGDGVWRVFFDSVQAQKKELFSSDRSPVNATLGFVWEALMLEDAVRTPAMTAPVALYLLLVSIAERQRCAPAELTAASSHLDDCIETAQQHAVCVPFANVQPIVKRRFATEAVKGLLREMKGCRQLAKALRSARLHDLSRDAALCEAMLDDRQLLRADVEDMVERFDSTAEVKSLLHSLMSGTHSAVKEHLLRVFQLPDDASHSNQLVDWDAAMSAIDWPHRWREHARELLSDPATLEAVYRLLRNATGAKHATKRLFSEEYAAEVEATLHRRKERANGRKVRVEQLVRKLTSYEQVDITLAVLREAGVSLQELERAESATAQQGSRHCPQVDKGVLDLLLDAIRQRHPSWVKSGVLPASTSAAAKSPVWYLECMTRVYIRLSYVPQAAAALIAQRTRRRIGPVGTEPTQFNVPTEMGMVEQYDNLQYKRYDWQGWYQRMVDVHNRNVSLKCRLDDLKRLDAYGNPFLEMQAERRLRIIADDRVGMGVLKLDSDKFEDQSDNVTYGSTKLSEVLADARKAQLGKEYWPTVEVKVRRPSGQSKTYYSVLDDARIESKSKELYEKYREAKKRSLFVTPMDLWLDVKGMQVRQTVKTADTLGYTADSLHDTMDADKDATTST
;
A
#
# COMPACT_ATOMS: atom_id res chain seq x y z
N MET A 1 -4.11 29.01 1.24
CA MET A 1 -5.48 28.66 0.81
C MET A 1 -5.86 29.53 -0.38
N LEU A 2 -5.92 28.97 -1.59
CA LEU A 2 -6.39 29.70 -2.78
C LEU A 2 -7.85 29.32 -3.03
N ARG A 3 -8.74 30.29 -2.87
CA ARG A 3 -10.18 30.18 -3.15
C ARG A 3 -10.37 30.19 -4.67
N PHE A 4 -10.90 29.09 -5.23
CA PHE A 4 -11.43 29.07 -6.59
C PHE A 4 -12.88 29.60 -6.58
N PRO A 5 -13.28 30.50 -7.50
CA PRO A 5 -14.66 30.96 -7.58
C PRO A 5 -15.58 29.85 -8.10
N LYS A 6 -16.79 29.84 -7.54
CA LYS A 6 -17.89 28.92 -7.84
C LYS A 6 -18.48 29.17 -9.23
N ARG A 7 -18.76 28.07 -9.93
CA ARG A 7 -19.86 27.78 -10.86
C ARG A 7 -20.48 28.98 -11.61
N LEU A 8 -20.28 29.01 -12.93
CA LEU A 8 -21.19 29.63 -13.89
C LEU A 8 -21.99 28.51 -14.57
N HIS A 9 -23.29 28.47 -14.29
CA HIS A 9 -24.28 27.67 -15.00
C HIS A 9 -24.78 28.45 -16.22
N GLU A 10 -25.05 27.70 -17.29
CA GLU A 10 -26.02 27.99 -18.37
C GLU A 10 -25.67 29.04 -19.45
N ALA A 11 -25.30 28.52 -20.62
CA ALA A 11 -25.89 28.92 -21.89
C ALA A 11 -25.81 27.72 -22.84
N ARG A 12 -26.91 26.95 -22.92
CA ARG A 12 -27.15 25.98 -24.00
C ARG A 12 -27.89 26.73 -25.09
N ASP A 13 -27.29 26.86 -26.26
CA ASP A 13 -27.99 26.92 -27.55
C ASP A 13 -26.96 26.79 -28.68
N ALA A 14 -26.88 25.58 -29.27
CA ALA A 14 -26.43 25.36 -30.64
C ALA A 14 -26.63 23.88 -31.02
N CYS A 15 -27.74 23.65 -31.73
CA CYS A 15 -27.93 22.70 -32.84
C CYS A 15 -27.24 21.31 -32.75
N TRP A 16 -27.99 20.33 -32.25
CA TRP A 16 -27.68 18.91 -32.45
C TRP A 16 -28.25 18.45 -33.79
N MET A 17 -27.39 18.27 -34.80
CA MET A 17 -27.65 17.37 -35.91
C MET A 17 -27.21 15.97 -35.51
N ALA A 18 -28.19 15.08 -35.31
CA ALA A 18 -27.99 13.69 -34.99
C ALA A 18 -27.37 12.94 -36.18
N LEU A 19 -26.17 12.39 -35.99
CA LEU A 19 -25.68 11.24 -36.74
C LEU A 19 -25.53 10.08 -35.77
N GLY A 20 -26.52 9.19 -35.78
CA GLY A 20 -26.47 7.92 -35.09
C GLY A 20 -25.45 6.99 -35.76
N ALA A 21 -24.39 6.67 -35.04
CA ALA A 21 -23.60 5.47 -35.27
C ALA A 21 -23.01 5.02 -33.93
N SER A 22 -23.44 3.85 -33.49
CA SER A 22 -22.88 3.08 -32.38
C SER A 22 -21.39 2.82 -32.62
N CYS A 23 -20.53 3.57 -31.91
CA CYS A 23 -19.11 3.27 -31.80
C CYS A 23 -18.67 3.34 -30.34
N ARG A 24 -18.37 2.14 -29.81
CA ARG A 24 -17.39 1.76 -28.79
C ARG A 24 -16.75 2.91 -27.99
N GLY A 25 -16.78 2.74 -26.67
CA GLY A 25 -16.07 3.59 -25.70
C GLY A 25 -14.61 3.82 -26.09
N VAL A 26 -14.34 5.04 -26.56
CA VAL A 26 -13.00 5.61 -26.58
C VAL A 26 -12.83 6.32 -25.25
N SER A 27 -11.76 5.99 -24.53
CA SER A 27 -11.40 6.62 -23.27
C SER A 27 -11.39 8.15 -23.41
N LEU A 28 -12.09 8.83 -22.49
CA LEU A 28 -12.05 10.30 -22.29
C LEU A 28 -10.72 10.74 -21.66
N THR A 29 -9.60 10.22 -22.16
CA THR A 29 -8.29 10.82 -21.93
C THR A 29 -8.11 11.90 -22.99
N PRO A 30 -7.85 13.18 -22.61
CA PRO A 30 -7.52 14.20 -23.60
C PRO A 30 -6.32 13.69 -24.39
N ARG A 31 -6.49 13.45 -25.70
CA ARG A 31 -5.39 13.06 -26.58
C ARG A 31 -4.28 14.09 -26.37
N ARG A 32 -3.11 13.64 -25.90
CA ARG A 32 -1.88 14.45 -25.91
C ARG A 32 -1.66 14.88 -27.36
N MET A 33 -2.06 16.10 -27.72
CA MET A 33 -1.69 16.70 -29.00
C MET A 33 -0.24 17.12 -28.92
N GLN A 34 0.68 16.15 -28.99
CA GLN A 34 2.06 16.45 -29.32
C GLN A 34 2.11 16.69 -30.82
N LEU A 35 2.31 17.95 -31.21
CA LEU A 35 2.40 18.33 -32.62
C LEU A 35 3.55 17.54 -33.28
N GLN A 36 3.24 16.80 -34.35
CA GLN A 36 4.26 16.22 -35.21
C GLN A 36 5.02 17.37 -35.91
N HIS A 37 6.33 17.26 -36.03
CA HIS A 37 7.20 18.33 -36.53
C HIS A 37 7.04 19.66 -35.76
N ARG A 38 6.77 19.59 -34.45
CA ARG A 38 6.64 20.74 -33.56
C ARG A 38 7.70 21.81 -33.81
N ASP A 39 8.98 21.44 -33.88
CA ASP A 39 10.07 22.43 -34.02
C ASP A 39 10.06 23.12 -35.39
N ARG A 40 9.62 22.42 -36.45
CA ARG A 40 9.41 23.03 -37.77
C ARG A 40 8.24 24.00 -37.75
N ILE A 41 7.15 23.65 -37.08
CA ILE A 41 5.95 24.49 -36.97
C ILE A 41 6.22 25.70 -36.08
N LEU A 42 6.83 25.51 -34.91
CA LEU A 42 7.24 26.59 -34.01
C LEU A 42 8.39 27.43 -34.57
N GLY A 43 9.20 26.87 -35.46
CA GLY A 43 10.22 27.59 -36.22
C GLY A 43 9.69 28.32 -37.44
N SER A 44 8.38 28.27 -37.71
CA SER A 44 7.72 29.06 -38.75
C SER A 44 7.10 30.33 -38.17
N HIS A 45 7.27 31.47 -38.85
CA HIS A 45 6.65 32.73 -38.42
C HIS A 45 5.11 32.69 -38.42
N GLY A 46 4.49 31.74 -39.12
CA GLY A 46 3.04 31.58 -39.15
C GLY A 46 2.48 30.56 -38.17
N ALA A 47 3.33 29.90 -37.36
CA ALA A 47 2.97 28.68 -36.63
C ALA A 47 2.27 27.61 -37.51
N GLY A 48 2.61 27.57 -38.82
CA GLY A 48 1.96 26.74 -39.84
C GLY A 48 0.52 27.13 -40.22
N LEU A 49 -0.04 28.20 -39.65
CA LEU A 49 -1.41 28.67 -39.90
C LEU A 49 -1.49 29.83 -40.88
N VAL A 50 -0.45 30.67 -40.94
CA VAL A 50 -0.37 31.81 -41.86
C VAL A 50 0.35 31.40 -43.13
N ASN A 51 -0.30 31.61 -44.28
CA ASN A 51 0.33 31.45 -45.59
C ASN A 51 1.10 32.72 -45.95
N HIS A 52 2.44 32.64 -46.00
CA HIS A 52 3.34 33.78 -46.23
C HIS A 52 3.71 33.98 -47.71
N GLN A 53 2.76 33.77 -48.61
CA GLN A 53 2.94 34.08 -50.04
C GLN A 53 2.93 35.61 -50.25
N SER A 54 3.77 36.09 -51.16
CA SER A 54 3.92 37.52 -51.43
C SER A 54 2.62 38.12 -51.99
N MET A 55 2.14 39.20 -51.37
CA MET A 55 0.94 39.93 -51.82
C MET A 55 1.19 40.75 -53.10
N ALA A 56 2.45 40.95 -53.50
CA ALA A 56 2.80 41.58 -54.77
C ALA A 56 2.59 40.65 -55.98
N THR A 57 2.47 39.34 -55.75
CA THR A 57 2.32 38.32 -56.80
C THR A 57 0.98 37.58 -56.76
N MET A 58 0.09 37.92 -55.81
CA MET A 58 -1.22 37.27 -55.68
C MET A 58 -2.29 38.01 -56.47
N ASP A 59 -3.10 37.25 -57.21
CA ASP A 59 -4.33 37.76 -57.82
C ASP A 59 -5.41 37.89 -56.74
N ILE A 60 -5.68 39.12 -56.32
CA ILE A 60 -6.67 39.41 -55.26
C ILE A 60 -8.09 39.19 -55.82
N PRO A 61 -8.90 38.30 -55.22
CA PRO A 61 -10.28 38.07 -55.66
C PRO A 61 -11.14 39.33 -55.46
N SER A 62 -12.07 39.58 -56.38
CA SER A 62 -12.97 40.77 -56.39
C SER A 62 -13.86 40.92 -55.13
N ASN A 63 -13.94 39.88 -54.29
CA ASN A 63 -14.70 39.86 -53.05
C ASN A 63 -14.03 40.63 -51.88
N LEU A 64 -12.82 41.16 -52.07
CA LEU A 64 -12.07 41.96 -51.08
C LEU A 64 -11.91 43.42 -51.55
N PRO A 65 -12.96 44.27 -51.47
CA PRO A 65 -13.02 45.58 -52.12
C PRO A 65 -12.01 46.63 -51.60
N ARG A 66 -11.32 46.36 -50.49
CA ARG A 66 -10.31 47.25 -49.89
C ARG A 66 -8.87 46.80 -50.12
N ALA A 67 -8.64 45.61 -50.67
CA ALA A 67 -7.30 45.09 -50.89
C ALA A 67 -6.80 45.50 -52.29
N GLN A 68 -5.70 46.25 -52.33
CA GLN A 68 -5.02 46.65 -53.57
C GLN A 68 -3.75 45.82 -53.73
N ASN A 69 -3.34 45.55 -54.97
CA ASN A 69 -2.07 44.87 -55.24
C ASN A 69 -0.92 45.73 -54.69
N ALA A 70 -0.09 45.12 -53.84
CA ALA A 70 1.05 45.80 -53.24
C ALA A 70 2.17 46.01 -54.29
N ALA A 71 2.91 47.11 -54.17
CA ALA A 71 4.14 47.31 -54.96
C ALA A 71 5.19 46.22 -54.63
N PRO A 72 6.12 45.91 -55.55
CA PRO A 72 7.18 44.95 -55.29
C PRO A 72 8.06 45.39 -54.12
N ALA A 73 8.61 44.42 -53.38
CA ALA A 73 9.49 44.65 -52.25
C ALA A 73 10.74 45.46 -52.67
N ALA A 74 11.18 46.38 -51.80
CA ALA A 74 12.38 47.16 -52.03
C ALA A 74 13.64 46.28 -52.02
N ASP A 75 14.52 46.44 -53.00
CA ASP A 75 15.70 45.58 -53.22
C ASP A 75 16.73 45.69 -52.08
N LEU A 76 17.11 46.91 -51.70
CA LEU A 76 18.03 47.17 -50.59
C LEU A 76 17.34 48.01 -49.51
N PHE A 77 16.67 47.35 -48.58
CA PHE A 77 15.99 48.00 -47.46
C PHE A 77 16.29 47.30 -46.13
N ARG A 78 16.64 48.07 -45.10
CA ARG A 78 16.88 47.55 -43.74
C ARG A 78 15.57 47.61 -42.95
N THR A 79 14.91 46.47 -42.77
CA THR A 79 13.64 46.41 -42.04
C THR A 79 13.84 46.57 -40.53
N LYS A 80 12.77 46.95 -39.82
CA LYS A 80 12.72 46.88 -38.35
C LYS A 80 12.73 45.42 -37.90
N VAL A 81 13.16 45.17 -36.66
CA VAL A 81 13.36 43.80 -36.14
C VAL A 81 12.09 42.94 -36.19
N HIS A 82 10.92 43.52 -35.94
CA HIS A 82 9.62 42.83 -35.93
C HIS A 82 8.91 42.82 -37.30
N GLU A 83 9.53 43.40 -38.33
CA GLU A 83 8.95 43.55 -39.67
C GLU A 83 9.84 42.91 -40.73
N GLY A 84 9.22 42.43 -41.79
CA GLY A 84 9.87 42.04 -43.04
C GLY A 84 9.15 42.67 -44.23
N LEU A 85 9.69 42.46 -45.42
CA LEU A 85 9.07 42.98 -46.64
C LEU A 85 7.93 42.08 -47.15
N GLY A 86 7.70 40.94 -46.50
CA GLY A 86 6.61 40.01 -46.83
C GLY A 86 6.84 39.25 -48.12
N THR A 87 8.10 38.99 -48.46
CA THR A 87 8.50 38.29 -49.69
C THR A 87 8.30 36.78 -49.59
N SER A 88 8.42 36.21 -48.39
CA SER A 88 8.34 34.77 -48.14
C SER A 88 8.08 34.45 -46.66
N GLU A 89 7.94 33.17 -46.32
CA GLU A 89 7.90 32.69 -44.93
C GLU A 89 9.17 33.04 -44.13
N ARG A 90 10.32 33.17 -44.78
CA ARG A 90 11.59 33.56 -44.14
C ARG A 90 11.69 35.06 -43.88
N ASP A 91 10.93 35.87 -44.62
CA ASP A 91 10.83 37.31 -44.43
C ASP A 91 9.36 37.74 -44.50
N PRO A 92 8.57 37.39 -43.46
CA PRO A 92 7.14 37.70 -43.41
C PRO A 92 6.93 39.19 -43.17
N TYR A 93 5.74 39.71 -43.48
CA TYR A 93 5.41 41.11 -43.14
C TYR A 93 5.58 41.41 -41.64
N LEU A 94 5.17 40.46 -40.78
CA LEU A 94 5.36 40.53 -39.34
C LEU A 94 6.20 39.33 -38.86
N ARG A 95 7.36 39.61 -38.29
CA ARG A 95 8.22 38.59 -37.67
C ARG A 95 7.71 38.27 -36.28
N THR A 96 7.03 37.12 -36.16
CA THR A 96 6.47 36.61 -34.88
C THR A 96 7.47 35.84 -34.02
N LEU A 97 8.54 35.30 -34.60
CA LEU A 97 9.54 34.53 -33.88
C LEU A 97 10.45 35.48 -33.09
N PRO A 98 10.74 35.18 -31.81
CA PRO A 98 11.63 36.00 -31.01
C PRO A 98 13.06 35.91 -31.54
N ASN A 99 13.83 36.99 -31.36
CA ASN A 99 15.26 37.04 -31.67
C ASN A 99 16.15 36.57 -30.49
N GLN A 100 15.55 36.12 -29.40
CA GLN A 100 16.22 35.57 -28.22
C GLN A 100 16.30 34.03 -28.29
N GLU A 101 17.22 33.44 -27.52
CA GLU A 101 17.34 31.98 -27.41
C GLU A 101 16.04 31.38 -26.85
N SER A 102 15.42 30.48 -27.62
CA SER A 102 14.24 29.73 -27.18
C SER A 102 14.70 28.45 -26.47
N ARG A 103 14.30 28.28 -25.21
CA ARG A 103 14.54 27.05 -24.43
C ARG A 103 13.21 26.36 -24.11
N PRO A 104 13.13 25.02 -24.22
CA PRO A 104 11.96 24.29 -23.76
C PRO A 104 11.80 24.47 -22.23
N PRO A 105 10.56 24.38 -21.71
CA PRO A 105 10.35 24.42 -20.27
C PRO A 105 11.10 23.28 -19.59
N GLU A 106 11.62 23.54 -18.39
CA GLU A 106 12.25 22.50 -17.57
C GLU A 106 11.27 21.36 -17.32
N SER A 107 11.77 20.13 -17.38
CA SER A 107 10.94 18.95 -17.20
C SER A 107 10.36 18.90 -15.79
N SER A 108 9.05 18.72 -15.68
CA SER A 108 8.37 18.48 -14.40
C SER A 108 8.52 17.04 -13.89
N VAL A 109 9.24 16.18 -14.63
CA VAL A 109 9.50 14.80 -14.20
C VAL A 109 10.50 14.81 -13.05
N LEU A 110 10.18 14.12 -11.97
CA LEU A 110 11.04 14.00 -10.79
C LEU A 110 12.29 13.18 -11.13
N SER A 111 13.37 13.85 -11.52
CA SER A 111 14.67 13.22 -11.84
C SER A 111 15.23 12.43 -10.67
N ALA A 112 15.01 12.88 -9.43
CA ALA A 112 15.48 12.22 -8.21
C ALA A 112 14.80 10.87 -7.92
N ALA A 113 13.58 10.66 -8.44
CA ALA A 113 12.81 9.43 -8.27
C ALA A 113 12.85 8.52 -9.52
N ALA A 114 13.35 9.03 -10.65
CA ALA A 114 13.44 8.28 -11.88
C ALA A 114 14.64 7.32 -11.85
N ALA A 115 14.36 6.01 -11.91
CA ALA A 115 15.40 5.00 -12.07
C ALA A 115 15.85 4.93 -13.55
N SER A 116 17.05 5.43 -13.85
CA SER A 116 17.68 5.24 -15.16
C SER A 116 18.41 3.89 -15.22
N ALA A 117 18.74 3.42 -16.43
CA ALA A 117 19.68 2.31 -16.58
C ALA A 117 21.07 2.70 -16.03
N PRO A 118 21.83 1.75 -15.45
CA PRO A 118 23.15 2.03 -14.89
C PRO A 118 24.17 2.32 -16.00
N SER A 119 24.83 3.48 -15.94
CA SER A 119 25.94 3.79 -16.83
C SER A 119 27.21 3.05 -16.41
N LEU A 120 28.18 2.91 -17.32
CA LEU A 120 29.48 2.31 -17.00
C LEU A 120 30.21 3.13 -15.91
N GLU A 121 30.17 4.46 -16.02
CA GLU A 121 30.72 5.35 -14.99
C GLU A 121 30.04 5.12 -13.63
N GLU A 122 28.72 5.01 -13.61
CA GLU A 122 27.98 4.71 -12.38
C GLU A 122 28.41 3.39 -11.75
N ARG A 123 28.67 2.35 -12.55
CA ARG A 123 29.16 1.05 -12.06
C ARG A 123 30.53 1.17 -11.39
N CYS A 124 31.47 1.91 -12.00
CA CYS A 124 32.80 2.13 -11.42
C CYS A 124 32.75 2.88 -10.08
N PHE A 125 31.79 3.79 -9.90
CA PHE A 125 31.62 4.59 -8.67
C PHE A 125 30.60 4.02 -7.69
N LEU A 126 29.99 2.87 -8.00
CA LEU A 126 28.90 2.29 -7.21
C LEU A 126 29.23 2.07 -5.73
N PRO A 127 30.44 1.61 -5.33
CA PRO A 127 30.81 1.46 -3.91
C PRO A 127 30.84 2.78 -3.12
N LYS A 128 30.97 3.91 -3.82
CA LYS A 128 31.03 5.25 -3.23
C LYS A 128 29.70 5.99 -3.29
N LYS A 129 28.76 5.54 -4.12
CA LYS A 129 27.48 6.20 -4.36
C LYS A 129 26.54 6.07 -3.17
N TRP A 130 25.73 7.11 -2.96
CA TRP A 130 24.69 7.16 -1.95
C TRP A 130 23.34 7.13 -2.65
N GLY A 131 22.50 6.17 -2.28
CA GLY A 131 21.18 5.98 -2.88
C GLY A 131 20.13 5.60 -1.84
N THR A 132 18.88 5.90 -2.12
CA THR A 132 17.74 5.41 -1.33
C THR A 132 17.61 3.90 -1.47
N LEU A 133 16.82 3.26 -0.60
CA LEU A 133 16.64 1.81 -0.71
C LEU A 133 15.95 1.40 -2.02
N GLN A 134 15.09 2.26 -2.56
CA GLN A 134 14.50 2.11 -3.90
C GLN A 134 15.56 2.17 -5.02
N TYR A 135 16.64 2.94 -4.86
CA TYR A 135 17.76 2.91 -5.80
C TYR A 135 18.50 1.57 -5.75
N TRP A 136 18.63 0.98 -4.57
CA TRP A 136 19.34 -0.29 -4.36
C TRP A 136 18.52 -1.53 -4.76
N LEU A 137 17.23 -1.58 -4.41
CA LEU A 137 16.33 -2.74 -4.56
C LEU A 137 15.11 -2.46 -5.46
N GLY A 138 15.14 -1.39 -6.25
CA GLY A 138 14.02 -0.96 -7.08
C GLY A 138 13.55 -1.97 -8.12
N ASP A 139 12.38 -1.70 -8.69
CA ASP A 139 11.73 -2.53 -9.71
C ASP A 139 12.55 -2.65 -10.99
N LYS A 140 13.14 -1.54 -11.44
CA LYS A 140 13.90 -1.45 -12.68
C LYS A 140 15.37 -1.19 -12.37
N TYR A 141 16.20 -2.16 -12.74
CA TYR A 141 17.66 -2.12 -12.60
C TYR A 141 18.14 -1.97 -11.14
N PRO A 142 17.90 -2.94 -10.26
CA PRO A 142 18.36 -2.88 -8.88
C PRO A 142 19.89 -2.80 -8.82
N ARG A 143 20.40 -1.85 -8.04
CA ARG A 143 21.83 -1.54 -7.96
C ARG A 143 22.58 -2.39 -6.95
N LEU A 144 21.88 -3.00 -5.99
CA LEU A 144 22.51 -3.84 -4.97
C LEU A 144 22.99 -5.19 -5.52
N PRO A 145 22.23 -5.91 -6.36
CA PRO A 145 22.75 -7.10 -7.06
C PRO A 145 23.92 -6.75 -7.98
N LEU A 146 23.86 -5.60 -8.68
CA LEU A 146 24.96 -5.13 -9.53
C LEU A 146 26.22 -4.81 -8.72
N PHE A 147 26.08 -4.23 -7.52
CA PHE A 147 27.20 -3.99 -6.62
C PHE A 147 27.89 -5.30 -6.21
N LEU A 148 27.12 -6.35 -5.90
CA LEU A 148 27.66 -7.67 -5.58
C LEU A 148 28.34 -8.33 -6.79
N ASP A 149 27.79 -8.19 -7.99
CA ASP A 149 28.40 -8.71 -9.23
C ASP A 149 29.75 -8.03 -9.54
N GLU A 150 29.87 -6.71 -9.30
CA GLU A 150 31.14 -6.00 -9.49
C GLU A 150 32.24 -6.40 -8.50
N LEU A 151 31.88 -6.94 -7.34
CA LEU A 151 32.83 -7.46 -6.36
C LEU A 151 33.46 -8.80 -6.79
N LEU A 152 32.88 -9.50 -7.77
CA LEU A 152 33.42 -10.76 -8.29
C LEU A 152 34.70 -10.52 -9.09
N VAL A 153 35.65 -11.44 -8.93
CA VAL A 153 36.85 -11.51 -9.78
C VAL A 153 36.47 -12.30 -11.03
N LYS A 154 36.32 -11.61 -12.17
CA LYS A 154 35.71 -12.18 -13.40
C LYS A 154 36.66 -13.10 -14.20
N ASP A 155 37.97 -12.96 -14.02
CA ASP A 155 38.99 -13.75 -14.74
C ASP A 155 39.44 -15.02 -13.98
N ALA A 156 38.65 -15.48 -13.02
CA ALA A 156 39.00 -16.63 -12.20
C ALA A 156 38.69 -17.95 -12.91
N LEU A 157 39.73 -18.73 -13.25
CA LEU A 157 39.57 -20.09 -13.78
C LEU A 157 39.16 -21.08 -12.68
N PRO A 158 38.24 -22.02 -12.95
CA PRO A 158 37.86 -23.04 -11.98
C PRO A 158 39.05 -23.96 -11.63
N VAL A 159 39.09 -24.42 -10.38
CA VAL A 159 40.11 -25.38 -9.93
C VAL A 159 39.73 -26.77 -10.44
N SER A 160 40.67 -27.46 -11.10
CA SER A 160 40.44 -28.82 -11.59
C SER A 160 40.52 -29.85 -10.45
N PRO A 161 39.82 -31.00 -10.54
CA PRO A 161 39.88 -32.04 -9.51
C PRO A 161 41.31 -32.56 -9.25
N ALA A 162 42.15 -32.63 -10.28
CA ALA A 162 43.55 -33.01 -10.16
C ALA A 162 44.39 -31.99 -9.37
N ALA A 163 44.16 -30.70 -9.58
CA ALA A 163 44.81 -29.63 -8.83
C ALA A 163 44.37 -29.62 -7.36
N GLU A 164 43.10 -29.92 -7.09
CA GLU A 164 42.59 -30.04 -5.72
C GLU A 164 43.18 -31.25 -4.98
N ALA A 165 43.27 -32.41 -5.64
CA ALA A 165 43.91 -33.60 -5.08
C ALA A 165 45.39 -33.35 -4.75
N MET A 166 46.11 -32.63 -5.63
CA MET A 166 47.50 -32.23 -5.40
C MET A 166 47.65 -31.39 -4.12
N VAL A 167 46.78 -30.39 -3.90
CA VAL A 167 46.84 -29.54 -2.69
C VAL A 167 46.49 -30.33 -1.42
N GLN A 168 45.57 -31.30 -1.51
CA GLN A 168 45.19 -32.16 -0.37
C GLN A 168 46.30 -33.13 0.02
N SER A 169 47.00 -33.73 -0.95
CA SER A 169 48.10 -34.66 -0.69
C SER A 169 49.47 -33.99 -0.58
N PHE A 170 49.57 -32.67 -0.87
CA PHE A 170 50.83 -31.92 -0.90
C PHE A 170 51.68 -32.09 0.37
N ALA A 171 51.04 -31.95 1.54
CA ALA A 171 51.73 -32.03 2.82
C ALA A 171 52.23 -33.45 3.16
N ALA A 172 51.55 -34.48 2.68
CA ALA A 172 51.82 -35.87 3.03
C ALA A 172 52.72 -36.60 2.01
N GLU A 173 52.62 -36.24 0.73
CA GLU A 173 53.28 -36.96 -0.37
C GLU A 173 54.36 -36.13 -1.06
N VAL A 174 54.10 -34.84 -1.28
CA VAL A 174 54.97 -33.97 -2.10
C VAL A 174 56.08 -33.34 -1.25
N ILE A 175 55.79 -32.86 -0.04
CA ILE A 175 56.80 -32.29 0.87
C ILE A 175 57.92 -33.30 1.21
N PRO A 176 57.63 -34.56 1.60
CA PRO A 176 58.69 -35.54 1.86
C PRO A 176 59.49 -35.90 0.62
N ALA A 177 58.87 -35.92 -0.56
CA ALA A 177 59.57 -36.15 -1.83
C ALA A 177 60.49 -35.00 -2.22
N MET A 178 60.07 -33.75 -1.98
CA MET A 178 60.89 -32.54 -2.17
C MET A 178 62.04 -32.47 -1.16
N ALA A 179 61.80 -32.86 0.09
CA ALA A 179 62.77 -32.80 1.16
C ALA A 179 63.88 -33.85 1.06
N LYS A 180 63.60 -35.06 0.51
CA LYS A 180 64.62 -36.09 0.26
C LYS A 180 65.77 -35.64 -0.66
N GLN A 181 65.57 -34.56 -1.40
CA GLN A 181 66.54 -34.01 -2.36
C GLN A 181 67.15 -32.67 -1.88
N ALA A 182 66.67 -32.14 -0.75
CA ALA A 182 67.14 -30.91 -0.14
C ALA A 182 67.80 -31.21 1.22
N GLY A 183 68.66 -30.32 1.72
CA GLY A 183 69.47 -30.57 2.91
C GLY A 183 68.66 -30.91 4.19
N PRO A 184 69.35 -31.37 5.26
CA PRO A 184 68.68 -31.72 6.52
C PRO A 184 67.91 -30.53 7.11
N GLY A 185 66.66 -30.77 7.54
CA GLY A 185 65.79 -29.76 8.15
C GLY A 185 64.92 -28.94 7.18
N VAL A 186 64.93 -29.26 5.88
CA VAL A 186 64.06 -28.59 4.88
C VAL A 186 62.61 -29.09 4.96
N GLU A 187 62.38 -30.37 5.27
CA GLU A 187 61.03 -30.96 5.41
C GLU A 187 60.18 -30.23 6.46
N GLU A 188 60.73 -30.04 7.65
CA GLU A 188 60.06 -29.34 8.75
C GLU A 188 59.74 -27.89 8.37
N LYS A 189 60.68 -27.17 7.75
CA LYS A 189 60.50 -25.79 7.29
C LYS A 189 59.44 -25.66 6.20
N LEU A 190 59.43 -26.58 5.22
CA LEU A 190 58.40 -26.63 4.17
C LEU A 190 57.01 -26.95 4.77
N SER A 191 56.93 -27.86 5.73
CA SER A 191 55.68 -28.21 6.40
C SER A 191 55.10 -27.03 7.21
N VAL A 192 55.96 -26.27 7.90
CA VAL A 192 55.57 -25.07 8.65
C VAL A 192 55.12 -23.97 7.69
N LEU A 193 55.87 -23.73 6.62
CA LEU A 193 55.51 -22.71 5.64
C LEU A 193 54.21 -23.06 4.91
N TRP A 194 54.01 -24.32 4.53
CA TRP A 194 52.75 -24.76 3.92
C TRP A 194 51.55 -24.56 4.86
N LYS A 195 51.69 -24.91 6.14
CA LYS A 195 50.64 -24.65 7.15
C LYS A 195 50.35 -23.15 7.29
N GLN A 196 51.40 -22.32 7.34
CA GLN A 196 51.25 -20.85 7.38
C GLN A 196 50.59 -20.30 6.13
N ALA A 197 50.97 -20.78 4.94
CA ALA A 197 50.37 -20.38 3.68
C ALA A 197 48.88 -20.77 3.64
N VAL A 198 48.53 -22.03 3.92
CA VAL A 198 47.14 -22.49 3.99
C VAL A 198 46.32 -21.65 4.98
N GLN A 199 46.90 -21.30 6.13
CA GLN A 199 46.24 -20.43 7.10
C GLN A 199 46.05 -19.00 6.57
N ALA A 200 47.08 -18.39 5.95
CA ALA A 200 47.01 -17.03 5.40
C ALA A 200 46.03 -16.91 4.22
N TYR A 201 46.05 -17.85 3.26
CA TYR A 201 45.05 -17.93 2.20
C TYR A 201 43.66 -18.27 2.77
N GLY A 202 43.60 -19.02 3.88
CA GLY A 202 42.38 -19.27 4.64
C GLY A 202 41.76 -17.98 5.19
N GLN A 203 42.57 -17.13 5.81
CA GLN A 203 42.17 -15.85 6.39
C GLN A 203 41.64 -14.86 5.34
N LEU A 204 42.22 -14.84 4.14
CA LEU A 204 41.75 -14.04 3.00
C LEU A 204 40.30 -14.34 2.57
N ASN A 205 39.76 -15.52 2.90
CA ASN A 205 38.34 -15.81 2.60
C ASN A 205 37.38 -15.00 3.48
N THR A 206 37.89 -14.46 4.60
CA THR A 206 37.12 -13.66 5.56
C THR A 206 37.55 -12.20 5.56
N SER A 207 38.81 -11.87 5.22
CA SER A 207 39.26 -10.48 5.07
C SER A 207 38.91 -9.91 3.70
N HIS A 208 38.58 -8.62 3.64
CA HIS A 208 38.36 -7.85 2.40
C HIS A 208 37.32 -8.43 1.42
N VAL A 209 36.33 -9.19 1.90
CA VAL A 209 35.27 -9.77 1.05
C VAL A 209 34.55 -8.70 0.22
N PHE A 210 34.20 -7.56 0.85
CA PHE A 210 33.49 -6.44 0.24
C PHE A 210 34.38 -5.35 -0.37
N ASP A 211 35.70 -5.57 -0.44
CA ASP A 211 36.66 -4.69 -1.11
C ASP A 211 37.52 -5.50 -2.08
N LYS A 212 37.08 -5.56 -3.34
CA LYS A 212 37.75 -6.30 -4.40
C LYS A 212 39.20 -5.85 -4.61
N VAL A 213 39.47 -4.55 -4.57
CA VAL A 213 40.81 -4.00 -4.87
C VAL A 213 41.78 -4.32 -3.74
N ALA A 214 41.33 -4.21 -2.48
CA ALA A 214 42.14 -4.60 -1.33
C ALA A 214 42.43 -6.11 -1.35
N PHE A 215 41.42 -6.93 -1.64
CA PHE A 215 41.58 -8.38 -1.73
C PHE A 215 42.58 -8.79 -2.83
N GLU A 216 42.45 -8.28 -4.05
CA GLU A 216 43.37 -8.60 -5.16
C GLU A 216 44.81 -8.18 -4.86
N ARG A 217 44.99 -7.02 -4.22
CA ARG A 217 46.31 -6.52 -3.81
C ARG A 217 46.94 -7.39 -2.73
N GLU A 218 46.20 -7.75 -1.68
CA GLU A 218 46.71 -8.58 -0.59
C GLU A 218 46.98 -10.01 -1.06
N LEU A 219 46.10 -10.59 -1.89
CA LEU A 219 46.30 -11.88 -2.51
C LEU A 219 47.56 -11.91 -3.37
N ALA A 220 47.80 -10.88 -4.20
CA ALA A 220 49.01 -10.78 -5.02
C ALA A 220 50.27 -10.65 -4.15
N ALA A 221 50.24 -9.83 -3.09
CA ALA A 221 51.37 -9.66 -2.18
C ALA A 221 51.69 -10.94 -1.38
N LEU A 222 50.66 -11.62 -0.86
CA LEU A 222 50.80 -12.89 -0.16
C LEU A 222 51.34 -13.98 -1.09
N HIS A 223 50.84 -14.05 -2.33
CA HIS A 223 51.30 -15.02 -3.31
C HIS A 223 52.76 -14.80 -3.69
N ALA A 224 53.15 -13.57 -4.00
CA ALA A 224 54.55 -13.24 -4.30
C ALA A 224 55.50 -13.59 -3.15
N ARG A 225 55.10 -13.31 -1.90
CA ARG A 225 55.89 -13.64 -0.71
C ARG A 225 56.09 -15.15 -0.55
N TYR A 226 55.01 -15.93 -0.51
CA TYR A 226 55.12 -17.38 -0.29
C TYR A 226 55.78 -18.11 -1.47
N GLN A 227 55.63 -17.60 -2.69
CA GLN A 227 56.34 -18.13 -3.85
C GLN A 227 57.85 -17.91 -3.73
N ALA A 228 58.30 -16.72 -3.31
CA ALA A 228 59.71 -16.43 -3.06
C ALA A 228 60.28 -17.31 -1.93
N ASP A 229 59.54 -17.44 -0.81
CA ASP A 229 59.96 -18.26 0.32
C ASP A 229 59.98 -19.77 -0.03
N MET A 230 59.10 -20.24 -0.92
CA MET A 230 59.13 -21.62 -1.45
C MET A 230 60.31 -21.88 -2.37
N LEU A 231 60.57 -20.98 -3.32
CA LEU A 231 61.70 -21.11 -4.25
C LEU A 231 63.04 -21.05 -3.53
N ALA A 232 63.13 -20.30 -2.42
CA ALA A 232 64.32 -20.24 -1.57
C ALA A 232 64.63 -21.56 -0.84
N LEU A 233 63.60 -22.38 -0.54
CA LEU A 233 63.74 -23.66 0.16
C LEU A 233 63.82 -24.86 -0.78
N SER A 234 63.20 -24.79 -1.96
CA SER A 234 63.27 -25.84 -2.99
C SER A 234 63.07 -25.24 -4.39
N PRO A 235 63.93 -25.54 -5.39
CA PRO A 235 63.81 -25.01 -6.74
C PRO A 235 62.77 -25.74 -7.62
N ARG A 236 61.99 -26.68 -7.07
CA ARG A 236 60.99 -27.44 -7.85
C ARG A 236 59.72 -26.62 -8.11
N GLU A 237 59.17 -26.79 -9.32
CA GLU A 237 57.95 -26.11 -9.77
C GLU A 237 56.68 -26.59 -9.06
N ASP A 238 56.67 -27.83 -8.52
CA ASP A 238 55.52 -28.42 -7.82
C ASP A 238 55.01 -27.53 -6.68
N GLY A 239 55.91 -26.86 -5.94
CA GLY A 239 55.55 -25.96 -4.85
C GLY A 239 54.91 -24.64 -5.34
N ALA A 240 55.40 -24.08 -6.45
CA ALA A 240 54.82 -22.89 -7.05
C ALA A 240 53.43 -23.18 -7.65
N LEU A 241 53.25 -24.36 -8.27
CA LEU A 241 51.95 -24.82 -8.77
C LEU A 241 50.95 -25.00 -7.63
N ALA A 242 51.34 -25.64 -6.53
CA ALA A 242 50.45 -25.81 -5.37
C ALA A 242 50.01 -24.47 -4.74
N LEU A 243 50.90 -23.47 -4.70
CA LEU A 243 50.57 -22.11 -4.26
C LEU A 243 49.63 -21.37 -5.22
N GLU A 244 49.78 -21.55 -6.54
CA GLU A 244 48.88 -20.98 -7.54
C GLU A 244 47.48 -21.63 -7.45
N VAL A 245 47.41 -22.92 -7.13
CA VAL A 245 46.13 -23.59 -6.82
C VAL A 245 45.51 -23.01 -5.55
N LEU A 246 46.28 -22.75 -4.48
CA LEU A 246 45.77 -22.07 -3.28
C LEU A 246 45.24 -20.67 -3.58
N ARG A 247 45.94 -19.90 -4.43
CA ARG A 247 45.50 -18.59 -4.91
C ARG A 247 44.16 -18.69 -5.64
N ARG A 248 44.03 -19.62 -6.60
CA ARG A 248 42.77 -19.87 -7.32
C ARG A 248 41.65 -20.34 -6.39
N LYS A 249 41.96 -21.20 -5.41
CA LYS A 249 41.01 -21.68 -4.41
C LYS A 249 40.49 -20.56 -3.51
N ALA A 250 41.34 -19.60 -3.13
CA ALA A 250 40.91 -18.42 -2.36
C ALA A 250 39.94 -17.54 -3.18
N VAL A 251 40.25 -17.28 -4.45
CA VAL A 251 39.34 -16.52 -5.35
C VAL A 251 38.03 -17.26 -5.57
N ALA A 252 38.08 -18.57 -5.86
CA ALA A 252 36.90 -19.38 -6.09
C ALA A 252 36.00 -19.45 -4.86
N LYS A 253 36.57 -19.63 -3.66
CA LYS A 253 35.80 -19.62 -2.41
C LYS A 253 35.14 -18.27 -2.13
N ARG A 254 35.88 -17.16 -2.32
CA ARG A 254 35.33 -15.81 -2.16
C ARG A 254 34.20 -15.54 -3.16
N ASN A 255 34.40 -15.87 -4.43
CA ASN A 255 33.39 -15.68 -5.47
C ASN A 255 32.16 -16.56 -5.21
N ALA A 256 32.33 -17.83 -4.79
CA ALA A 256 31.23 -18.71 -4.41
C ALA A 256 30.42 -18.14 -3.22
N PHE A 257 31.10 -17.62 -2.20
CA PHE A 257 30.43 -16.94 -1.08
C PHE A 257 29.55 -15.75 -1.54
N LEU A 258 30.05 -14.93 -2.47
CA LEU A 258 29.30 -13.79 -3.01
C LEU A 258 28.17 -14.23 -3.95
N GLN A 259 28.43 -15.17 -4.85
CA GLN A 259 27.54 -15.57 -5.95
C GLN A 259 26.46 -16.55 -5.50
N GLU A 260 26.79 -17.52 -4.64
CA GLU A 260 25.86 -18.53 -4.14
C GLU A 260 25.29 -18.14 -2.77
N GLY A 261 26.09 -17.49 -1.92
CA GLY A 261 25.68 -17.10 -0.57
C GLY A 261 24.89 -15.81 -0.50
N LEU A 262 25.35 -14.73 -1.15
CA LEU A 262 24.76 -13.38 -1.00
C LEU A 262 23.88 -12.94 -2.17
N LEU A 263 24.29 -13.18 -3.42
CA LEU A 263 23.56 -12.70 -4.60
C LEU A 263 22.10 -13.19 -4.65
N PRO A 264 21.79 -14.47 -4.33
CA PRO A 264 20.41 -14.97 -4.35
C PRO A 264 19.54 -14.32 -3.27
N LEU A 265 20.15 -13.88 -2.15
CA LEU A 265 19.43 -13.18 -1.08
C LEU A 265 18.97 -11.78 -1.49
N VAL A 266 19.57 -11.19 -2.54
CA VAL A 266 19.35 -9.78 -2.92
C VAL A 266 18.69 -9.65 -4.28
N SER A 267 18.83 -10.64 -5.17
CA SER A 267 18.20 -10.66 -6.50
C SER A 267 16.67 -10.61 -6.43
N ASP A 268 16.15 -11.17 -5.34
CA ASP A 268 14.84 -11.08 -4.67
C ASP A 268 13.91 -9.86 -4.75
N CYS A 269 14.06 -8.90 -5.65
CA CYS A 269 13.55 -7.52 -5.43
C CYS A 269 12.03 -7.42 -5.14
N PRO A 270 11.13 -8.14 -5.83
CA PRO A 270 9.70 -8.17 -5.50
C PRO A 270 9.39 -8.76 -4.11
N TYR A 271 10.20 -9.69 -3.60
CA TYR A 271 10.02 -10.27 -2.26
C TYR A 271 10.20 -9.20 -1.19
N PHE A 272 11.11 -8.26 -1.43
CA PHE A 272 11.40 -7.14 -0.54
C PHE A 272 10.49 -5.91 -0.77
N SER A 273 9.44 -6.07 -1.58
CA SER A 273 8.54 -4.97 -1.96
C SER A 273 9.32 -3.75 -2.50
N TYR A 274 10.37 -4.03 -3.29
CA TYR A 274 11.28 -3.05 -3.87
C TYR A 274 12.01 -2.13 -2.86
N GLY A 275 12.18 -2.62 -1.63
CA GLY A 275 12.85 -1.94 -0.52
C GLY A 275 11.91 -1.46 0.58
N ASP A 276 10.63 -1.20 0.28
CA ASP A 276 9.70 -0.68 1.29
C ASP A 276 9.37 -1.71 2.38
N GLY A 277 9.29 -2.99 2.00
CA GLY A 277 9.07 -4.09 2.96
C GLY A 277 10.21 -4.21 3.97
N VAL A 278 11.45 -3.91 3.55
CA VAL A 278 12.64 -3.90 4.44
C VAL A 278 12.52 -2.79 5.47
N TRP A 279 12.15 -1.58 5.06
CA TRP A 279 11.94 -0.48 6.00
C TRP A 279 10.80 -0.77 6.98
N ARG A 280 9.70 -1.37 6.53
CA ARG A 280 8.57 -1.76 7.38
C ARG A 280 9.02 -2.73 8.48
N VAL A 281 9.71 -3.80 8.10
CA VAL A 281 10.26 -4.78 9.06
C VAL A 281 11.24 -4.13 10.03
N PHE A 282 12.11 -3.24 9.55
CA PHE A 282 13.01 -2.49 10.43
C PHE A 282 12.26 -1.65 11.47
N PHE A 283 11.28 -0.83 11.06
CA PHE A 283 10.53 0.02 11.99
C PHE A 283 9.68 -0.79 12.98
N ASP A 284 9.04 -1.87 12.51
CA ASP A 284 8.26 -2.77 13.36
C ASP A 284 9.15 -3.48 14.40
N SER A 285 10.34 -3.93 13.99
CA SER A 285 11.32 -4.55 14.88
C SER A 285 11.83 -3.57 15.96
N VAL A 286 12.10 -2.32 15.59
CA VAL A 286 12.50 -1.27 16.56
C VAL A 286 11.36 -0.97 17.53
N GLN A 287 10.11 -0.95 17.05
CA GLN A 287 8.94 -0.72 17.89
C GLN A 287 8.71 -1.88 18.89
N ALA A 288 8.83 -3.12 18.43
CA ALA A 288 8.71 -4.31 19.28
C ALA A 288 9.80 -4.34 20.38
N GLN A 289 11.02 -3.89 20.06
CA GLN A 289 12.18 -3.92 20.96
C GLN A 289 12.53 -2.55 21.59
N LYS A 290 11.61 -1.57 21.51
CA LYS A 290 11.84 -0.17 21.94
C LYS A 290 12.37 -0.06 23.37
N LYS A 291 11.83 -0.88 24.30
CA LYS A 291 12.25 -0.92 25.70
C LYS A 291 13.69 -1.38 25.88
N GLU A 292 14.15 -2.33 25.06
CA GLU A 292 15.50 -2.87 25.15
C GLU A 292 16.53 -1.95 24.47
N LEU A 293 16.14 -1.32 23.35
CA LEU A 293 16.98 -0.42 22.56
C LEU A 293 17.24 0.93 23.26
N PHE A 294 16.21 1.52 23.88
CA PHE A 294 16.26 2.89 24.41
C PHE A 294 16.16 2.98 25.95
N SER A 295 16.41 1.88 26.67
CA SER A 295 16.39 1.91 28.14
C SER A 295 17.53 2.75 28.71
N SER A 296 17.19 3.63 29.66
CA SER A 296 18.11 4.39 30.51
C SER A 296 18.94 3.49 31.43
N ASP A 297 18.46 2.28 31.73
CA ASP A 297 19.08 1.35 32.69
C ASP A 297 20.35 0.70 32.11
N ARG A 298 20.45 0.61 30.78
CA ARG A 298 21.65 0.10 30.08
C ARG A 298 22.72 1.18 29.92
N SER A 299 22.35 2.36 29.42
CA SER A 299 23.26 3.49 29.28
C SER A 299 22.52 4.81 29.09
N PRO A 300 23.09 5.94 29.57
CA PRO A 300 22.53 7.27 29.32
C PRO A 300 22.49 7.62 27.83
N VAL A 301 23.44 7.09 27.04
CA VAL A 301 23.50 7.29 25.58
C VAL A 301 22.28 6.69 24.88
N ASN A 302 21.81 5.52 25.32
CA ASN A 302 20.63 4.88 24.74
C ASN A 302 19.36 5.67 25.03
N ALA A 303 19.27 6.34 26.18
CA ALA A 303 18.16 7.26 26.48
C ALA A 303 18.17 8.49 25.55
N THR A 304 19.34 9.09 25.31
CA THR A 304 19.49 10.19 24.34
C THR A 304 19.13 9.75 22.92
N LEU A 305 19.54 8.54 22.51
CA LEU A 305 19.15 7.96 21.22
C LEU A 305 17.63 7.73 21.13
N GLY A 306 16.99 7.33 22.22
CA GLY A 306 15.53 7.24 22.33
C GLY A 306 14.83 8.58 22.11
N PHE A 307 15.34 9.64 22.75
CA PHE A 307 14.84 11.00 22.53
C PHE A 307 14.99 11.43 21.07
N VAL A 308 16.15 11.18 20.45
CA VAL A 308 16.37 11.51 19.02
C VAL A 308 15.47 10.70 18.10
N TRP A 309 15.29 9.41 18.40
CA TRP A 309 14.37 8.56 17.64
C TRP A 309 12.94 9.12 17.70
N GLU A 310 12.45 9.47 18.89
CA GLU A 310 11.13 10.08 19.05
C GLU A 310 11.02 11.42 18.32
N ALA A 311 12.05 12.28 18.42
CA ALA A 311 12.09 13.55 17.70
C ALA A 311 12.03 13.36 16.18
N LEU A 312 12.69 12.34 15.63
CA LEU A 312 12.61 11.99 14.21
C LEU A 312 11.21 11.51 13.83
N MET A 313 10.60 10.65 14.64
CA MET A 313 9.26 10.11 14.38
C MET A 313 8.15 11.16 14.53
N LEU A 314 8.44 12.31 15.16
CA LEU A 314 7.53 13.46 15.25
C LEU A 314 7.61 14.43 14.06
N GLU A 315 8.57 14.26 13.14
CA GLU A 315 8.63 15.07 11.93
C GLU A 315 7.40 14.83 11.04
N ASP A 316 6.92 15.86 10.35
CA ASP A 316 5.69 15.80 9.54
C ASP A 316 5.69 14.67 8.50
N ALA A 317 6.88 14.33 7.98
CA ALA A 317 7.09 13.19 7.12
C ALA A 317 8.48 12.60 7.36
N VAL A 318 8.52 11.41 7.95
CA VAL A 318 9.75 10.64 8.15
C VAL A 318 10.28 10.15 6.81
N ARG A 319 11.36 10.76 6.31
CA ARG A 319 11.99 10.37 5.05
C ARG A 319 13.03 9.29 5.29
N THR A 320 13.10 8.32 4.39
CA THR A 320 14.14 7.29 4.44
C THR A 320 15.47 7.87 3.92
N PRO A 321 16.58 7.71 4.65
CA PRO A 321 17.85 8.31 4.27
C PRO A 321 18.48 7.58 3.08
N ALA A 322 19.25 8.31 2.28
CA ALA A 322 20.16 7.70 1.32
C ALA A 322 21.34 7.04 2.06
N MET A 323 21.79 5.90 1.56
CA MET A 323 22.84 5.08 2.18
C MET A 323 23.80 4.51 1.13
N THR A 324 24.97 4.10 1.58
CA THR A 324 25.97 3.40 0.77
C THR A 324 25.64 1.92 0.63
N ALA A 325 26.13 1.26 -0.43
CA ALA A 325 25.82 -0.16 -0.72
C ALA A 325 26.02 -1.12 0.47
N PRO A 326 27.13 -1.07 1.24
CA PRO A 326 27.32 -1.98 2.38
C PRO A 326 26.28 -1.78 3.50
N VAL A 327 25.81 -0.54 3.68
CA VAL A 327 24.77 -0.20 4.67
C VAL A 327 23.40 -0.69 4.20
N ALA A 328 23.09 -0.57 2.90
CA ALA A 328 21.86 -1.11 2.33
C ALA A 328 21.79 -2.62 2.45
N LEU A 329 22.91 -3.31 2.16
CA LEU A 329 23.00 -4.76 2.33
C LEU A 329 22.87 -5.17 3.80
N TYR A 330 23.52 -4.44 4.72
CA TYR A 330 23.39 -4.70 6.15
C TYR A 330 21.95 -4.51 6.66
N LEU A 331 21.27 -3.41 6.28
CA LEU A 331 19.86 -3.19 6.62
C LEU A 331 18.96 -4.32 6.11
N LEU A 332 19.17 -4.76 4.87
CA LEU A 332 18.43 -5.87 4.27
C LEU A 332 18.60 -7.16 5.08
N LEU A 333 19.84 -7.56 5.36
CA LEU A 333 20.13 -8.80 6.08
C LEU A 333 19.67 -8.76 7.54
N VAL A 334 19.78 -7.61 8.22
CA VAL A 334 19.22 -7.43 9.57
C VAL A 334 17.70 -7.56 9.54
N SER A 335 17.03 -6.98 8.55
CA SER A 335 15.58 -7.08 8.44
C SER A 335 15.11 -8.51 8.17
N ILE A 336 15.85 -9.28 7.36
CA ILE A 336 15.58 -10.72 7.17
C ILE A 336 15.76 -11.49 8.49
N ALA A 337 16.82 -11.23 9.25
CA ALA A 337 17.08 -11.88 10.52
C ALA A 337 16.01 -11.57 11.58
N GLU A 338 15.58 -10.30 11.69
CA GLU A 338 14.51 -9.91 12.63
C GLU A 338 13.14 -10.47 12.19
N ARG A 339 12.86 -10.54 10.88
CA ARG A 339 11.64 -11.19 10.36
C ARG A 339 11.52 -12.63 10.83
N GLN A 340 12.61 -13.40 10.81
CA GLN A 340 12.59 -14.79 11.29
C GLN A 340 12.30 -14.90 12.79
N ARG A 341 12.69 -13.89 13.57
CA ARG A 341 12.45 -13.84 15.01
C ARG A 341 11.00 -13.44 15.34
N CYS A 342 10.41 -12.55 14.56
CA CYS A 342 9.10 -11.97 14.83
C CYS A 342 7.93 -12.68 14.09
N ALA A 343 8.19 -13.43 13.02
CA ALA A 343 7.14 -14.06 12.22
C ALA A 343 6.46 -15.25 12.95
N PRO A 344 5.15 -15.47 12.73
CA PRO A 344 4.44 -16.64 13.23
C PRO A 344 4.92 -17.93 12.54
N ALA A 345 4.80 -19.08 13.21
CA ALA A 345 5.37 -20.36 12.78
C ALA A 345 4.95 -20.84 11.37
N GLU A 346 3.82 -20.37 10.84
CA GLU A 346 3.35 -20.68 9.49
C GLU A 346 4.13 -19.91 8.41
N LEU A 347 4.57 -18.68 8.71
CA LEU A 347 5.26 -17.76 7.79
C LEU A 347 6.79 -17.78 7.91
N THR A 348 7.33 -18.53 8.87
CA THR A 348 8.79 -18.67 9.06
C THR A 348 9.42 -19.51 7.94
N ALA A 349 8.69 -20.48 7.38
CA ALA A 349 9.20 -21.37 6.34
C ALA A 349 9.07 -20.79 4.92
N ALA A 350 7.92 -20.20 4.60
CA ALA A 350 7.62 -19.64 3.29
C ALA A 350 6.66 -18.45 3.38
N SER A 351 6.86 -17.47 2.50
CA SER A 351 6.05 -16.24 2.44
C SER A 351 6.12 -15.61 1.05
N SER A 352 5.11 -14.81 0.68
CA SER A 352 5.11 -14.07 -0.59
C SER A 352 6.00 -12.83 -0.53
N HIS A 353 6.04 -12.14 0.61
CA HIS A 353 6.80 -10.92 0.83
C HIS A 353 7.51 -10.93 2.19
N LEU A 354 8.44 -9.99 2.35
CA LEU A 354 9.18 -9.79 3.60
C LEU A 354 8.26 -9.32 4.74
N ASP A 355 7.32 -8.42 4.43
CA ASP A 355 6.47 -7.72 5.39
C ASP A 355 5.12 -8.42 5.66
N ASP A 356 4.90 -9.64 5.15
CA ASP A 356 3.67 -10.43 5.35
C ASP A 356 3.33 -10.69 6.83
N CYS A 357 4.32 -10.68 7.73
CA CYS A 357 4.10 -10.86 9.17
C CYS A 357 3.60 -9.60 9.89
N ILE A 358 3.66 -8.44 9.24
CA ILE A 358 3.23 -7.17 9.82
C ILE A 358 1.77 -6.99 9.46
N GLU A 359 0.89 -7.25 10.42
CA GLU A 359 -0.55 -7.02 10.29
C GLU A 359 -0.81 -5.56 9.95
N THR A 360 -0.91 -5.28 8.65
CA THR A 360 -1.61 -4.11 8.18
C THR A 360 -3.01 -4.56 7.87
N ALA A 361 -3.99 -3.78 8.30
CA ALA A 361 -5.36 -3.84 7.82
C ALA A 361 -5.42 -3.47 6.31
N GLN A 362 -4.56 -4.09 5.50
CA GLN A 362 -4.65 -4.12 4.06
C GLN A 362 -5.94 -4.88 3.80
N GLN A 363 -6.99 -4.12 3.54
CA GLN A 363 -8.09 -4.57 2.69
C GLN A 363 -7.43 -5.07 1.41
N HIS A 364 -7.02 -6.35 1.39
CA HIS A 364 -6.50 -6.99 0.21
C HIS A 364 -7.57 -6.75 -0.85
N ALA A 365 -7.19 -6.07 -1.93
CA ALA A 365 -8.10 -5.68 -3.00
C ALA A 365 -9.04 -6.85 -3.27
N VAL A 366 -10.36 -6.62 -3.10
CA VAL A 366 -11.42 -7.64 -3.08
C VAL A 366 -11.01 -8.81 -3.96
N CYS A 367 -10.60 -9.91 -3.32
CA CYS A 367 -9.91 -11.00 -3.98
C CYS A 367 -10.85 -11.54 -5.05
N VAL A 368 -10.53 -11.27 -6.33
CA VAL A 368 -11.26 -11.87 -7.44
C VAL A 368 -11.01 -13.37 -7.32
N PRO A 369 -12.05 -14.18 -7.07
CA PRO A 369 -11.84 -15.60 -6.85
C PRO A 369 -11.18 -16.21 -8.10
N PHE A 370 -10.11 -16.99 -7.89
CA PHE A 370 -9.33 -17.66 -8.93
C PHE A 370 -8.53 -16.74 -9.86
N ALA A 371 -8.11 -15.55 -9.43
CA ALA A 371 -7.39 -14.61 -10.30
C ALA A 371 -6.13 -15.22 -10.96
N ASN A 372 -5.45 -16.14 -10.27
CA ASN A 372 -4.20 -16.73 -10.74
C ASN A 372 -4.42 -17.95 -11.66
N VAL A 373 -5.60 -18.57 -11.65
CA VAL A 373 -5.93 -19.68 -12.55
C VAL A 373 -6.06 -19.20 -14.00
N GLN A 374 -5.44 -19.94 -14.93
CA GLN A 374 -5.54 -19.67 -16.36
C GLN A 374 -7.00 -19.66 -16.85
N PRO A 375 -7.39 -18.70 -17.71
CA PRO A 375 -8.77 -18.56 -18.17
C PRO A 375 -9.25 -19.76 -18.98
N ILE A 376 -8.35 -20.50 -19.64
CA ILE A 376 -8.70 -21.72 -20.39
C ILE A 376 -9.19 -22.82 -19.45
N VAL A 377 -8.52 -22.99 -18.30
CA VAL A 377 -8.89 -24.00 -17.29
C VAL A 377 -10.25 -23.64 -16.69
N LYS A 378 -10.45 -22.37 -16.31
CA LYS A 378 -11.74 -21.84 -15.85
C LYS A 378 -12.87 -22.12 -16.85
N ARG A 379 -12.63 -21.84 -18.15
CA ARG A 379 -13.61 -22.06 -19.23
C ARG A 379 -13.94 -23.53 -19.42
N ARG A 380 -12.94 -24.42 -19.42
CA ARG A 380 -13.15 -25.87 -19.58
C ARG A 380 -13.99 -26.42 -18.42
N PHE A 381 -13.62 -26.08 -17.20
CA PHE A 381 -14.37 -26.45 -16.00
C PHE A 381 -15.82 -25.94 -16.08
N ALA A 382 -16.00 -24.65 -16.34
CA ALA A 382 -17.34 -24.06 -16.46
C ALA A 382 -18.15 -24.66 -17.61
N THR A 383 -17.52 -25.02 -18.73
CA THR A 383 -18.19 -25.67 -19.87
C THR A 383 -18.78 -27.02 -19.47
N GLU A 384 -18.00 -27.87 -18.80
CA GLU A 384 -18.45 -29.20 -18.38
C GLU A 384 -19.46 -29.11 -17.23
N ALA A 385 -19.25 -28.20 -16.26
CA ALA A 385 -20.19 -27.98 -15.17
C ALA A 385 -21.55 -27.46 -15.66
N VAL A 386 -21.57 -26.46 -16.55
CA VAL A 386 -22.82 -25.93 -17.13
C VAL A 386 -23.51 -26.97 -17.99
N LYS A 387 -22.78 -27.75 -18.81
CA LYS A 387 -23.36 -28.87 -19.58
C LYS A 387 -23.96 -29.93 -18.67
N GLY A 388 -23.29 -30.27 -17.55
CA GLY A 388 -23.78 -31.21 -16.55
C GLY A 388 -25.12 -30.77 -15.97
N LEU A 389 -25.20 -29.50 -15.54
CA LEU A 389 -26.44 -28.93 -15.00
C LEU A 389 -27.57 -28.87 -16.04
N LEU A 390 -27.27 -28.58 -17.31
CA LEU A 390 -28.28 -28.49 -18.38
C LEU A 390 -28.80 -29.84 -18.90
N ARG A 391 -28.22 -30.97 -18.44
CA ARG A 391 -28.72 -32.31 -18.78
C ARG A 391 -29.90 -32.74 -17.93
N GLU A 392 -30.02 -32.22 -16.71
CA GLU A 392 -31.03 -32.62 -15.73
C GLU A 392 -32.02 -31.50 -15.44
N MET A 393 -33.31 -31.81 -15.25
CA MET A 393 -34.32 -30.79 -14.92
C MET A 393 -33.98 -30.03 -13.63
N LYS A 394 -33.54 -30.75 -12.59
CA LYS A 394 -33.15 -30.14 -11.30
C LYS A 394 -31.95 -29.19 -11.47
N GLY A 395 -30.99 -29.58 -12.31
CA GLY A 395 -29.81 -28.76 -12.62
C GLY A 395 -30.16 -27.49 -13.40
N CYS A 396 -31.04 -27.57 -14.41
CA CYS A 396 -31.54 -26.40 -15.14
C CYS A 396 -32.21 -25.39 -14.22
N ARG A 397 -33.06 -25.86 -13.29
CA ARG A 397 -33.77 -25.02 -12.33
C ARG A 397 -32.82 -24.31 -11.36
N GLN A 398 -31.83 -25.04 -10.84
CA GLN A 398 -30.80 -24.49 -9.95
C GLN A 398 -29.96 -23.42 -10.65
N LEU A 399 -29.51 -23.71 -11.88
CA LEU A 399 -28.77 -22.76 -12.70
C LEU A 399 -29.60 -21.51 -13.03
N ALA A 400 -30.87 -21.66 -13.40
CA ALA A 400 -31.75 -20.54 -13.70
C ALA A 400 -31.96 -19.62 -12.48
N LYS A 401 -32.07 -20.20 -11.28
CA LYS A 401 -32.20 -19.44 -10.02
C LYS A 401 -30.91 -18.67 -9.69
N ALA A 402 -29.75 -19.33 -9.81
CA ALA A 402 -28.44 -18.72 -9.56
C ALA A 402 -28.09 -17.63 -10.60
N LEU A 403 -28.45 -17.82 -11.86
CA LEU A 403 -28.31 -16.78 -12.89
C LEU A 403 -29.19 -15.56 -12.59
N ARG A 404 -30.36 -15.77 -11.99
CA ARG A 404 -31.27 -14.69 -11.60
C ARG A 404 -30.75 -13.90 -10.40
N SER A 405 -30.16 -14.55 -9.39
CA SER A 405 -29.50 -13.86 -8.27
C SER A 405 -28.31 -13.02 -8.75
N ALA A 406 -27.56 -13.50 -9.75
CA ALA A 406 -26.48 -12.77 -10.40
C ALA A 406 -26.94 -11.71 -11.44
N ARG A 407 -28.26 -11.43 -11.55
CA ARG A 407 -28.86 -10.45 -12.49
C ARG A 407 -28.68 -10.76 -13.99
N LEU A 408 -28.37 -12.01 -14.34
CA LEU A 408 -28.27 -12.48 -15.73
C LEU A 408 -29.62 -13.01 -16.21
N HIS A 409 -30.60 -12.10 -16.36
CA HIS A 409 -32.00 -12.45 -16.62
C HIS A 409 -32.22 -13.19 -17.94
N ASP A 410 -31.54 -12.79 -19.03
CA ASP A 410 -31.68 -13.44 -20.34
C ASP A 410 -31.16 -14.87 -20.33
N LEU A 411 -30.01 -15.09 -19.67
CA LEU A 411 -29.39 -16.41 -19.54
C LEU A 411 -30.18 -17.29 -18.56
N SER A 412 -30.76 -16.71 -17.50
CA SER A 412 -31.70 -17.37 -16.60
C SER A 412 -32.95 -17.86 -17.35
N ARG A 413 -33.49 -17.03 -18.24
CA ARG A 413 -34.64 -17.39 -19.08
C ARG A 413 -34.29 -18.52 -20.05
N ASP A 414 -33.12 -18.47 -20.70
CA ASP A 414 -32.66 -19.53 -21.59
C ASP A 414 -32.39 -20.84 -20.82
N ALA A 415 -31.85 -20.79 -19.60
CA ALA A 415 -31.68 -21.97 -18.74
C ALA A 415 -33.01 -22.59 -18.30
N ALA A 416 -34.00 -21.75 -17.95
CA ALA A 416 -35.37 -22.21 -17.63
C ALA A 416 -36.09 -22.79 -18.85
N LEU A 417 -35.83 -22.25 -20.05
CA LEU A 417 -36.35 -22.83 -21.29
C LEU A 417 -35.76 -24.22 -21.54
N CYS A 418 -34.47 -24.43 -21.24
CA CYS A 418 -33.85 -25.76 -21.31
C CYS A 418 -34.48 -26.77 -20.32
N GLU A 419 -35.00 -26.31 -19.18
CA GLU A 419 -35.82 -27.13 -18.26
C GLU A 419 -37.13 -27.56 -18.94
N ALA A 420 -37.85 -26.62 -19.57
CA ALA A 420 -39.09 -26.94 -20.29
C ALA A 420 -38.88 -27.86 -21.49
N MET A 421 -37.73 -27.74 -22.18
CA MET A 421 -37.35 -28.63 -23.29
C MET A 421 -36.94 -30.04 -22.83
N LEU A 422 -36.77 -30.27 -21.53
CA LEU A 422 -36.53 -31.59 -20.94
C LEU A 422 -37.83 -32.30 -20.57
N ASP A 423 -38.97 -31.59 -20.51
CA ASP A 423 -40.28 -32.15 -20.20
C ASP A 423 -40.94 -32.76 -21.44
N ASP A 424 -40.25 -33.77 -21.99
CA ASP A 424 -40.55 -34.34 -23.30
C ASP A 424 -41.81 -35.23 -23.30
N ARG A 425 -42.24 -35.74 -22.13
CA ARG A 425 -43.29 -36.77 -22.07
C ARG A 425 -44.67 -36.30 -22.54
N GLN A 426 -45.05 -35.06 -22.27
CA GLN A 426 -46.34 -34.52 -22.71
C GLN A 426 -46.32 -34.14 -24.19
N LEU A 427 -45.19 -33.59 -24.68
CA LEU A 427 -44.99 -33.24 -26.09
C LEU A 427 -44.93 -34.48 -26.98
N LEU A 428 -44.22 -35.53 -26.55
CA LEU A 428 -44.11 -36.79 -27.28
C LEU A 428 -45.46 -37.51 -27.40
N ARG A 429 -46.35 -37.37 -26.41
CA ARG A 429 -47.73 -37.89 -26.46
C ARG A 429 -48.64 -37.06 -27.37
N ALA A 430 -48.48 -35.73 -27.39
CA ALA A 430 -49.23 -34.82 -28.25
C ALA A 430 -48.87 -34.99 -29.74
N ASP A 431 -47.59 -35.23 -30.07
CA ASP A 431 -47.12 -35.42 -31.45
C ASP A 431 -47.77 -36.58 -32.19
N VAL A 432 -48.30 -37.56 -31.45
CA VAL A 432 -48.85 -38.81 -31.96
C VAL A 432 -50.38 -38.84 -31.81
N GLU A 433 -50.99 -37.80 -31.23
CA GLU A 433 -52.42 -37.78 -30.95
C GLU A 433 -53.29 -38.06 -32.18
N ASP A 434 -52.95 -37.46 -33.32
CA ASP A 434 -53.66 -37.64 -34.59
C ASP A 434 -53.27 -38.95 -35.31
N MET A 435 -52.04 -39.45 -35.10
CA MET A 435 -51.56 -40.69 -35.74
C MET A 435 -52.22 -41.93 -35.16
N VAL A 436 -52.67 -41.84 -33.92
CA VAL A 436 -53.31 -42.95 -33.21
C VAL A 436 -54.63 -43.33 -33.88
N GLU A 437 -55.37 -42.42 -34.51
CA GLU A 437 -56.69 -42.68 -35.11
C GLU A 437 -56.72 -43.83 -36.14
N ARG A 438 -55.57 -44.23 -36.69
CA ARG A 438 -55.50 -45.34 -37.65
C ARG A 438 -55.43 -46.72 -36.99
N PHE A 439 -55.32 -46.81 -35.65
CA PHE A 439 -55.22 -48.06 -34.88
C PHE A 439 -56.57 -48.77 -34.61
N ASP A 440 -57.67 -48.32 -35.21
CA ASP A 440 -59.01 -48.90 -35.08
C ASP A 440 -59.09 -50.40 -35.45
N SER A 441 -58.24 -50.86 -36.37
CA SER A 441 -58.25 -52.24 -36.88
C SER A 441 -57.38 -53.18 -36.04
N THR A 442 -58.02 -53.97 -35.17
CA THR A 442 -57.34 -54.91 -34.26
C THR A 442 -56.47 -55.95 -34.98
N ALA A 443 -56.85 -56.39 -36.18
CA ALA A 443 -56.08 -57.37 -36.96
C ALA A 443 -54.77 -56.79 -37.52
N GLU A 444 -54.78 -55.52 -37.96
CA GLU A 444 -53.60 -54.85 -38.49
C GLU A 444 -52.62 -54.48 -37.36
N VAL A 445 -53.14 -54.07 -36.20
CA VAL A 445 -52.34 -53.78 -35.00
C VAL A 445 -51.64 -55.05 -34.49
N LYS A 446 -52.32 -56.20 -34.45
CA LYS A 446 -51.69 -57.49 -34.09
C LYS A 446 -50.53 -57.85 -35.02
N SER A 447 -50.68 -57.64 -36.32
CA SER A 447 -49.61 -57.88 -37.30
C SER A 447 -48.39 -56.99 -37.08
N LEU A 448 -48.63 -55.71 -36.74
CA LEU A 448 -47.57 -54.74 -36.42
C LEU A 448 -46.87 -55.09 -35.11
N LEU A 449 -47.61 -55.43 -34.06
CA LEU A 449 -47.07 -55.84 -32.76
C LEU A 449 -46.27 -57.15 -32.84
N HIS A 450 -46.75 -58.14 -33.59
CA HIS A 450 -46.02 -59.38 -33.86
C HIS A 450 -44.70 -59.10 -34.59
N SER A 451 -44.70 -58.17 -35.54
CA SER A 451 -43.49 -57.79 -36.28
C SER A 451 -42.48 -57.05 -35.40
N LEU A 452 -42.95 -56.15 -34.53
CA LEU A 452 -42.08 -55.44 -33.58
C LEU A 452 -41.46 -56.38 -32.52
N MET A 453 -42.23 -57.35 -31.99
CA MET A 453 -41.72 -58.35 -31.04
C MET A 453 -40.72 -59.32 -31.68
N SER A 454 -40.88 -59.64 -32.97
CA SER A 454 -39.92 -60.44 -33.74
C SER A 454 -38.64 -59.68 -34.15
N GLY A 455 -38.60 -58.36 -33.96
CA GLY A 455 -37.46 -57.51 -34.31
C GLY A 455 -36.22 -57.69 -33.41
N THR A 456 -35.11 -57.07 -33.78
CA THR A 456 -33.82 -57.17 -33.05
C THR A 456 -33.60 -56.08 -31.99
N HIS A 457 -34.47 -55.07 -31.91
CA HIS A 457 -34.30 -53.93 -30.99
C HIS A 457 -34.84 -54.23 -29.59
N SER A 458 -33.94 -54.42 -28.60
CA SER A 458 -34.31 -54.74 -27.21
C SER A 458 -35.15 -53.66 -26.53
N ALA A 459 -34.83 -52.38 -26.74
CA ALA A 459 -35.55 -51.24 -26.15
C ALA A 459 -37.03 -51.18 -26.58
N VAL A 460 -37.33 -51.59 -27.81
CA VAL A 460 -38.70 -51.65 -28.34
C VAL A 460 -39.48 -52.80 -27.70
N LYS A 461 -38.82 -53.94 -27.45
CA LYS A 461 -39.43 -55.08 -26.74
C LYS A 461 -39.74 -54.74 -25.29
N GLU A 462 -38.80 -54.15 -24.57
CA GLU A 462 -39.01 -53.71 -23.18
C GLU A 462 -40.15 -52.68 -23.07
N HIS A 463 -40.24 -51.74 -24.02
CA HIS A 463 -41.35 -50.77 -24.04
C HIS A 463 -42.69 -51.44 -24.35
N LEU A 464 -42.73 -52.38 -25.30
CA LEU A 464 -43.92 -53.18 -25.59
C LEU A 464 -44.38 -54.01 -24.39
N LEU A 465 -43.47 -54.69 -23.71
CA LEU A 465 -43.76 -55.47 -22.50
C LEU A 465 -44.36 -54.57 -21.40
N ARG A 466 -43.84 -53.36 -21.25
CA ARG A 466 -44.34 -52.37 -20.28
C ARG A 466 -45.73 -51.83 -20.65
N VAL A 467 -45.96 -51.46 -21.92
CA VAL A 467 -47.25 -50.91 -22.37
C VAL A 467 -48.35 -51.98 -22.31
N PHE A 468 -47.99 -53.22 -22.64
CA PHE A 468 -48.94 -54.35 -22.65
C PHE A 468 -48.95 -55.22 -21.38
N GLN A 469 -48.22 -54.82 -20.33
CA GLN A 469 -48.10 -55.53 -19.04
C GLN A 469 -47.81 -57.04 -19.19
N LEU A 470 -46.95 -57.39 -20.15
CA LEU A 470 -46.57 -58.77 -20.42
C LEU A 470 -45.47 -59.24 -19.43
N PRO A 471 -45.39 -60.53 -19.08
CA PRO A 471 -44.35 -61.06 -18.20
C PRO A 471 -42.93 -60.86 -18.78
N ASP A 472 -41.95 -60.48 -17.96
CA ASP A 472 -40.57 -60.17 -18.38
C ASP A 472 -39.87 -61.35 -19.11
N ASP A 473 -40.30 -62.59 -18.86
CA ASP A 473 -39.80 -63.82 -19.48
C ASP A 473 -40.13 -63.95 -20.98
N ALA A 474 -41.07 -63.15 -21.50
CA ALA A 474 -41.45 -63.12 -22.92
C ALA A 474 -40.42 -62.39 -23.82
N SER A 475 -39.41 -61.74 -23.23
CA SER A 475 -38.34 -61.03 -23.96
C SER A 475 -37.31 -61.95 -24.63
N HIS A 476 -37.12 -63.17 -24.09
CA HIS A 476 -36.03 -64.08 -24.46
C HIS A 476 -36.45 -65.35 -25.20
N SER A 477 -37.75 -65.71 -25.21
CA SER A 477 -38.26 -66.89 -25.88
C SER A 477 -39.05 -66.52 -27.15
N ASN A 478 -38.88 -67.29 -28.23
CA ASN A 478 -39.72 -67.23 -29.44
C ASN A 478 -41.15 -67.77 -29.15
N GLN A 479 -41.71 -67.50 -27.97
CA GLN A 479 -43.10 -67.82 -27.68
C GLN A 479 -43.98 -66.86 -28.48
N LEU A 480 -44.87 -67.44 -29.29
CA LEU A 480 -45.96 -66.69 -29.92
C LEU A 480 -46.81 -66.07 -28.79
N VAL A 481 -46.64 -64.76 -28.60
CA VAL A 481 -47.47 -63.97 -27.69
C VAL A 481 -48.91 -64.06 -28.17
N ASP A 482 -49.81 -64.55 -27.32
CA ASP A 482 -51.25 -64.51 -27.57
C ASP A 482 -51.74 -63.06 -27.43
N TRP A 483 -51.78 -62.36 -28.55
CA TRP A 483 -52.21 -60.97 -28.61
C TRP A 483 -53.69 -60.78 -28.27
N ASP A 484 -54.53 -61.82 -28.37
CA ASP A 484 -55.94 -61.73 -27.95
C ASP A 484 -56.05 -61.63 -26.43
N ALA A 485 -55.29 -62.46 -25.71
CA ALA A 485 -55.19 -62.39 -24.26
C ALA A 485 -54.54 -61.07 -23.80
N ALA A 486 -53.43 -60.67 -24.43
CA ALA A 486 -52.72 -59.44 -24.07
C ALA A 486 -53.57 -58.18 -24.28
N MET A 487 -54.26 -58.06 -25.42
CA MET A 487 -55.11 -56.89 -25.72
C MET A 487 -56.36 -56.83 -24.83
N SER A 488 -56.87 -58.00 -24.39
CA SER A 488 -57.99 -58.06 -23.44
C SER A 488 -57.58 -57.64 -22.01
N ALA A 489 -56.36 -57.97 -21.58
CA ALA A 489 -55.85 -57.64 -20.25
C ALA A 489 -55.70 -56.13 -19.99
N ILE A 490 -55.61 -55.34 -21.06
CA ILE A 490 -55.37 -53.89 -21.03
C ILE A 490 -56.63 -53.10 -21.45
N ASP A 491 -57.76 -53.77 -21.66
CA ASP A 491 -59.01 -53.13 -22.10
C ASP A 491 -58.86 -52.36 -23.43
N TRP A 492 -58.16 -52.94 -24.40
CA TRP A 492 -57.97 -52.35 -25.73
C TRP A 492 -59.27 -51.83 -26.37
N PRO A 493 -60.41 -52.54 -26.35
CA PRO A 493 -61.66 -52.06 -26.97
C PRO A 493 -62.15 -50.71 -26.44
N HIS A 494 -61.76 -50.31 -25.23
CA HIS A 494 -62.23 -49.07 -24.59
C HIS A 494 -61.11 -48.04 -24.39
N ARG A 495 -59.84 -48.46 -24.36
CA ARG A 495 -58.68 -47.58 -24.09
C ARG A 495 -57.57 -47.65 -25.14
N TRP A 496 -57.82 -48.24 -26.31
CA TRP A 496 -56.81 -48.39 -27.37
C TRP A 496 -56.11 -47.08 -27.75
N ARG A 497 -56.81 -45.94 -27.70
CA ARG A 497 -56.19 -44.62 -27.98
C ARG A 497 -55.10 -44.25 -26.99
N GLU A 498 -55.29 -44.54 -25.70
CA GLU A 498 -54.31 -44.25 -24.65
C GLU A 498 -53.08 -45.16 -24.81
N HIS A 499 -53.29 -46.44 -25.06
CA HIS A 499 -52.21 -47.42 -25.20
C HIS A 499 -51.45 -47.29 -26.53
N ALA A 500 -52.11 -46.97 -27.64
CA ALA A 500 -51.45 -46.66 -28.91
C ALA A 500 -50.63 -45.36 -28.83
N ARG A 501 -51.14 -44.35 -28.10
CA ARG A 501 -50.41 -43.11 -27.83
C ARG A 501 -49.17 -43.37 -26.99
N GLU A 502 -49.29 -44.22 -25.97
CA GLU A 502 -48.16 -44.58 -25.11
C GLU A 502 -47.12 -45.44 -25.86
N LEU A 503 -47.57 -46.33 -26.73
CA LEU A 503 -46.71 -47.14 -27.59
C LEU A 503 -45.85 -46.30 -28.53
N LEU A 504 -46.47 -45.38 -29.27
CA LEU A 504 -45.81 -44.53 -30.26
C LEU A 504 -45.14 -43.28 -29.65
N SER A 505 -45.40 -42.98 -28.37
CA SER A 505 -44.70 -41.93 -27.64
C SER A 505 -43.21 -42.24 -27.43
N ASP A 506 -42.83 -43.52 -27.46
CA ASP A 506 -41.43 -43.93 -27.42
C ASP A 506 -40.74 -43.77 -28.79
N PRO A 507 -39.62 -43.03 -28.88
CA PRO A 507 -38.95 -42.76 -30.14
C PRO A 507 -38.36 -44.00 -30.82
N ALA A 508 -37.87 -44.97 -30.04
CA ALA A 508 -37.31 -46.21 -30.61
C ALA A 508 -38.42 -47.06 -31.26
N THR A 509 -39.57 -47.12 -30.59
CA THR A 509 -40.76 -47.82 -31.08
C THR A 509 -41.33 -47.14 -32.34
N LEU A 510 -41.40 -45.80 -32.36
CA LEU A 510 -41.85 -45.04 -33.54
C LEU A 510 -40.93 -45.26 -34.76
N GLU A 511 -39.61 -45.29 -34.56
CA GLU A 511 -38.64 -45.53 -35.63
C GLU A 511 -38.70 -46.97 -36.15
N ALA A 512 -38.92 -47.95 -35.26
CA ALA A 512 -39.13 -49.34 -35.65
C ALA A 512 -40.43 -49.52 -36.47
N VAL A 513 -41.51 -48.85 -36.07
CA VAL A 513 -42.78 -48.80 -36.81
C VAL A 513 -42.58 -48.21 -38.21
N TYR A 514 -41.88 -47.08 -38.34
CA TYR A 514 -41.57 -46.49 -39.66
C TYR A 514 -40.81 -47.46 -40.58
N ARG A 515 -39.78 -48.14 -40.06
CA ARG A 515 -39.00 -49.11 -40.86
C ARG A 515 -39.86 -50.29 -41.32
N LEU A 516 -40.74 -50.80 -40.46
CA LEU A 516 -41.67 -51.87 -40.81
C LEU A 516 -42.69 -51.42 -41.86
N LEU A 517 -43.24 -50.20 -41.73
CA LEU A 517 -44.16 -49.62 -42.70
C LEU A 517 -43.51 -49.43 -44.07
N ARG A 518 -42.29 -48.86 -44.12
CA ARG A 518 -41.54 -48.66 -45.36
C ARG A 518 -41.16 -49.96 -46.07
N ASN A 519 -40.86 -51.02 -45.31
CA ASN A 519 -40.59 -52.34 -45.86
C ASN A 519 -41.86 -53.02 -46.41
N ALA A 520 -43.01 -52.78 -45.78
CA ALA A 520 -44.29 -53.36 -46.18
C ALA A 520 -44.93 -52.65 -47.40
N THR A 521 -44.80 -51.33 -47.53
CA THR A 521 -45.34 -50.56 -48.67
C THR A 521 -44.58 -50.80 -49.98
N GLY A 522 -43.33 -51.26 -49.92
CA GLY A 522 -42.55 -51.64 -51.10
C GLY A 522 -43.00 -52.96 -51.78
N ALA A 523 -43.82 -53.78 -51.11
CA ALA A 523 -44.41 -54.98 -51.69
C ALA A 523 -45.74 -54.62 -52.38
N LYS A 524 -45.81 -54.78 -53.70
CA LYS A 524 -47.03 -54.49 -54.50
C LYS A 524 -48.22 -55.29 -53.94
N HIS A 525 -49.25 -54.57 -53.46
CA HIS A 525 -50.56 -55.00 -52.92
C HIS A 525 -50.84 -54.75 -51.42
N ALA A 526 -50.68 -53.52 -50.92
CA ALA A 526 -51.18 -53.13 -49.60
C ALA A 526 -52.42 -52.21 -49.72
N THR A 527 -53.62 -52.79 -49.67
CA THR A 527 -54.91 -52.08 -49.49
C THR A 527 -55.33 -52.10 -48.02
N LYS A 528 -54.42 -51.69 -47.11
CA LYS A 528 -54.63 -51.70 -45.66
C LYS A 528 -54.40 -50.30 -45.07
N ARG A 529 -55.16 -49.95 -44.02
CA ARG A 529 -55.24 -48.56 -43.51
C ARG A 529 -54.00 -48.16 -42.69
N LEU A 530 -53.40 -49.10 -41.96
CA LEU A 530 -52.14 -48.91 -41.22
C LEU A 530 -50.89 -49.07 -42.09
N PHE A 531 -50.91 -49.89 -43.15
CA PHE A 531 -49.75 -50.14 -44.02
C PHE A 531 -49.87 -49.35 -45.34
N SER A 532 -50.00 -48.02 -45.25
CA SER A 532 -50.12 -47.11 -46.40
C SER A 532 -48.90 -46.17 -46.52
N GLU A 533 -48.63 -45.73 -47.75
CA GLU A 533 -47.57 -44.73 -48.00
C GLU A 533 -47.86 -43.40 -47.29
N GLU A 534 -49.13 -42.98 -47.21
CA GLU A 534 -49.55 -41.78 -46.50
C GLU A 534 -49.23 -41.85 -45.00
N TYR A 535 -49.50 -42.99 -44.35
CA TYR A 535 -49.20 -43.16 -42.93
C TYR A 535 -47.69 -43.28 -42.67
N ALA A 536 -46.94 -43.93 -43.56
CA ALA A 536 -45.48 -43.97 -43.48
C ALA A 536 -44.87 -42.55 -43.58
N ALA A 537 -45.42 -41.68 -44.44
CA ALA A 537 -45.02 -40.28 -44.55
C ALA A 537 -45.38 -39.45 -43.29
N GLU A 538 -46.54 -39.70 -42.66
CA GLU A 538 -46.92 -39.07 -41.37
C GLU A 538 -45.98 -39.48 -40.23
N VAL A 539 -45.58 -40.76 -40.16
CA VAL A 539 -44.60 -41.27 -39.18
C VAL A 539 -43.20 -40.70 -39.47
N GLU A 540 -42.81 -40.58 -40.74
CA GLU A 540 -41.54 -39.95 -41.13
C GLU A 540 -41.50 -38.46 -40.74
N ALA A 541 -42.60 -37.74 -41.00
CA ALA A 541 -42.72 -36.33 -40.66
C ALA A 541 -42.63 -36.10 -39.15
N THR A 542 -43.22 -36.96 -38.31
CA THR A 542 -43.12 -36.85 -36.85
C THR A 542 -41.73 -37.23 -36.34
N LEU A 543 -41.08 -38.25 -36.90
CA LEU A 543 -39.68 -38.55 -36.62
C LEU A 543 -38.75 -37.39 -37.00
N HIS A 544 -38.99 -36.74 -38.14
CA HIS A 544 -38.24 -35.56 -38.56
C HIS A 544 -38.42 -34.39 -37.59
N ARG A 545 -39.67 -34.08 -37.20
CA ARG A 545 -39.97 -33.04 -36.19
C ARG A 545 -39.29 -33.33 -34.85
N ARG A 546 -39.28 -34.58 -34.39
CA ARG A 546 -38.58 -34.99 -33.15
C ARG A 546 -37.07 -34.78 -33.26
N LYS A 547 -36.46 -35.16 -34.39
CA LYS A 547 -35.02 -34.94 -34.67
C LYS A 547 -34.67 -33.44 -34.73
N GLU A 548 -35.51 -32.62 -35.37
CA GLU A 548 -35.34 -31.16 -35.42
C GLU A 548 -35.42 -30.51 -34.04
N ARG A 549 -36.35 -30.93 -33.18
CA ARG A 549 -36.46 -30.42 -31.81
C ARG A 549 -35.26 -30.81 -30.94
N ALA A 550 -34.79 -32.05 -31.05
CA ALA A 550 -33.57 -32.51 -30.37
C ALA A 550 -32.33 -31.70 -30.83
N ASN A 551 -32.22 -31.44 -32.13
CA ASN A 551 -31.17 -30.58 -32.68
C ASN A 551 -31.30 -29.12 -32.20
N GLY A 552 -32.52 -28.58 -32.16
CA GLY A 552 -32.80 -27.25 -31.63
C GLY A 552 -32.38 -27.09 -30.17
N ARG A 553 -32.65 -28.12 -29.35
CA ARG A 553 -32.18 -28.19 -27.95
C ARG A 553 -30.66 -28.18 -27.87
N LYS A 554 -30.00 -29.02 -28.66
CA LYS A 554 -28.53 -29.12 -28.67
C LYS A 554 -27.89 -27.78 -29.03
N VAL A 555 -28.39 -27.12 -30.08
CA VAL A 555 -27.91 -25.78 -30.50
C VAL A 555 -28.11 -24.76 -29.39
N ARG A 556 -29.25 -24.79 -28.70
CA ARG A 556 -29.55 -23.81 -27.65
C ARG A 556 -28.70 -24.01 -26.39
N VAL A 557 -28.48 -25.26 -25.97
CA VAL A 557 -27.54 -25.60 -24.90
C VAL A 557 -26.13 -25.15 -25.26
N GLU A 558 -25.67 -25.40 -26.49
CA GLU A 558 -24.34 -24.95 -26.94
C GLU A 558 -24.22 -23.41 -26.96
N GLN A 559 -25.25 -22.68 -27.37
CA GLN A 559 -25.27 -21.22 -27.34
C GLN A 559 -25.21 -20.68 -25.91
N LEU A 560 -26.00 -21.25 -24.99
CA LEU A 560 -26.02 -20.85 -23.59
C LEU A 560 -24.66 -21.10 -22.92
N VAL A 561 -24.08 -22.28 -23.17
CA VAL A 561 -22.73 -22.64 -22.71
C VAL A 561 -21.69 -21.67 -23.27
N ARG A 562 -21.71 -21.36 -24.57
CA ARG A 562 -20.76 -20.40 -25.19
C ARG A 562 -20.86 -19.00 -24.59
N LYS A 563 -22.07 -18.52 -24.28
CA LYS A 563 -22.28 -17.20 -23.65
C LYS A 563 -21.73 -17.17 -22.23
N LEU A 564 -22.13 -18.13 -21.39
CA LEU A 564 -21.69 -18.25 -20.00
C LEU A 564 -20.18 -18.51 -19.87
N THR A 565 -19.57 -19.18 -20.86
CA THR A 565 -18.13 -19.46 -20.89
C THR A 565 -17.36 -18.48 -21.77
N SER A 566 -17.92 -17.31 -22.08
CA SER A 566 -17.18 -16.23 -22.71
C SER A 566 -16.08 -15.70 -21.78
N TYR A 567 -15.00 -15.15 -22.34
CA TYR A 567 -13.89 -14.63 -21.53
C TYR A 567 -14.31 -13.50 -20.57
N GLU A 568 -15.31 -12.70 -20.97
CA GLU A 568 -15.84 -11.61 -20.16
C GLU A 568 -16.70 -12.11 -18.98
N GLN A 569 -17.37 -13.27 -19.14
CA GLN A 569 -18.35 -13.74 -18.15
C GLN A 569 -17.83 -14.86 -17.25
N VAL A 570 -16.68 -15.47 -17.54
CA VAL A 570 -16.26 -16.72 -16.87
C VAL A 570 -16.15 -16.58 -15.34
N ASP A 571 -15.62 -15.46 -14.84
CA ASP A 571 -15.44 -15.27 -13.40
C ASP A 571 -16.80 -15.12 -12.68
N ILE A 572 -17.77 -14.47 -13.32
CA ILE A 572 -19.16 -14.38 -12.84
C ILE A 572 -19.82 -15.75 -12.89
N THR A 573 -19.62 -16.50 -13.98
CA THR A 573 -20.17 -17.85 -14.14
C THR A 573 -19.65 -18.81 -13.07
N LEU A 574 -18.39 -18.71 -12.66
CA LEU A 574 -17.86 -19.52 -11.55
C LEU A 574 -18.55 -19.18 -10.22
N ALA A 575 -18.81 -17.90 -9.93
CA ALA A 575 -19.58 -17.50 -8.76
C ALA A 575 -21.01 -18.07 -8.80
N VAL A 576 -21.67 -17.98 -9.97
CA VAL A 576 -23.00 -18.57 -10.21
C VAL A 576 -22.99 -20.08 -10.02
N LEU A 577 -21.97 -20.79 -10.50
CA LEU A 577 -21.84 -22.24 -10.33
C LEU A 577 -21.70 -22.64 -8.86
N ARG A 578 -20.97 -21.85 -8.06
CA ARG A 578 -20.89 -22.05 -6.60
C ARG A 578 -22.26 -21.86 -5.94
N GLU A 579 -23.02 -20.83 -6.31
CA GLU A 579 -24.40 -20.61 -5.83
C GLU A 579 -25.37 -21.72 -6.27
N ALA A 580 -25.15 -22.29 -7.46
CA ALA A 580 -25.93 -23.41 -7.98
C ALA A 580 -25.61 -24.76 -7.29
N GLY A 581 -24.61 -24.81 -6.41
CA GLY A 581 -24.23 -26.00 -5.64
C GLY A 581 -23.14 -26.86 -6.29
N VAL A 582 -22.42 -26.36 -7.30
CA VAL A 582 -21.28 -27.06 -7.91
C VAL A 582 -20.02 -26.84 -7.07
N SER A 583 -19.36 -27.93 -6.68
CA SER A 583 -18.08 -27.88 -5.95
C SER A 583 -16.97 -27.31 -6.83
N LEU A 584 -16.31 -26.23 -6.39
CA LEU A 584 -15.19 -25.59 -7.08
C LEU A 584 -13.81 -26.04 -6.56
N GLN A 585 -13.75 -27.14 -5.79
CA GLN A 585 -12.52 -27.59 -5.15
C GLN A 585 -11.36 -27.84 -6.12
N GLU A 586 -11.64 -28.26 -7.36
CA GLU A 586 -10.60 -28.44 -8.38
C GLU A 586 -9.90 -27.10 -8.71
N LEU A 587 -10.68 -26.03 -8.88
CA LEU A 587 -10.16 -24.69 -9.12
C LEU A 587 -9.53 -24.08 -7.85
N GLU A 588 -10.06 -24.39 -6.67
CA GLU A 588 -9.48 -23.93 -5.39
C GLU A 588 -8.12 -24.57 -5.13
N ARG A 589 -7.98 -25.88 -5.42
CA ARG A 589 -6.69 -26.57 -5.38
C ARG A 589 -5.72 -25.98 -6.39
N ALA A 590 -6.17 -25.72 -7.62
CA ALA A 590 -5.34 -25.10 -8.65
C ALA A 590 -4.89 -23.69 -8.27
N GLU A 591 -5.78 -22.86 -7.73
CA GLU A 591 -5.45 -21.53 -7.22
C GLU A 591 -4.47 -21.62 -6.05
N SER A 592 -4.70 -22.51 -5.08
CA SER A 592 -3.77 -22.70 -3.96
C SER A 592 -2.40 -23.21 -4.41
N ALA A 593 -2.34 -24.10 -5.40
CA ALA A 593 -1.08 -24.60 -5.94
C ALA A 593 -0.32 -23.48 -6.67
N THR A 594 -1.02 -22.62 -7.41
CA THR A 594 -0.43 -21.47 -8.10
C THR A 594 0.01 -20.39 -7.11
N ALA A 595 -0.78 -20.15 -6.05
CA ALA A 595 -0.42 -19.25 -4.96
C ALA A 595 0.81 -19.76 -4.18
N GLN A 596 0.90 -21.07 -3.92
CA GLN A 596 2.08 -21.69 -3.33
C GLN A 596 3.32 -21.59 -4.22
N GLN A 597 3.18 -21.66 -5.55
CA GLN A 597 4.29 -21.37 -6.47
C GLN A 597 4.77 -19.91 -6.38
N GLY A 598 3.88 -18.98 -6.00
CA GLY A 598 4.23 -17.59 -5.72
C GLY A 598 4.89 -17.38 -4.35
N SER A 599 4.77 -18.35 -3.44
CA SER A 599 5.44 -18.30 -2.13
C SER A 599 6.93 -18.61 -2.29
N ARG A 600 7.74 -17.87 -1.55
CA ARG A 600 9.20 -17.95 -1.60
C ARG A 600 9.72 -18.45 -0.28
N HIS A 601 10.77 -19.25 -0.32
CA HIS A 601 11.44 -19.70 0.89
C HIS A 601 12.04 -18.49 1.61
N CYS A 602 11.80 -18.39 2.93
CA CYS A 602 12.37 -17.30 3.70
C CYS A 602 13.89 -17.50 3.83
N PRO A 603 14.72 -16.58 3.32
CA PRO A 603 16.17 -16.73 3.42
C PRO A 603 16.66 -16.72 4.87
N GLN A 604 17.65 -17.57 5.19
CA GLN A 604 18.38 -17.55 6.47
C GLN A 604 19.67 -16.75 6.35
N VAL A 605 19.96 -15.95 7.37
CA VAL A 605 21.14 -15.09 7.43
C VAL A 605 22.09 -15.60 8.51
N ASP A 606 23.31 -15.92 8.12
CA ASP A 606 24.37 -16.24 9.07
C ASP A 606 24.90 -14.96 9.74
N LYS A 607 25.04 -15.00 11.07
CA LYS A 607 25.56 -13.90 11.89
C LYS A 607 27.00 -13.54 11.53
N GLY A 608 27.80 -14.51 11.05
CA GLY A 608 29.16 -14.25 10.57
C GLY A 608 29.19 -13.26 9.40
N VAL A 609 28.19 -13.30 8.51
CA VAL A 609 28.07 -12.38 7.37
C VAL A 609 27.78 -10.95 7.82
N LEU A 610 26.93 -10.80 8.84
CA LEU A 610 26.62 -9.49 9.43
C LEU A 610 27.87 -8.84 10.06
N ASP A 611 28.73 -9.64 10.69
CA ASP A 611 29.99 -9.16 11.25
C ASP A 611 30.96 -8.66 10.16
N LEU A 612 31.11 -9.43 9.08
CA LEU A 612 31.93 -9.03 7.91
C LEU A 612 31.41 -7.73 7.26
N LEU A 613 30.09 -7.56 7.17
CA LEU A 613 29.48 -6.33 6.66
C LEU A 613 29.70 -5.14 7.58
N LEU A 614 29.60 -5.33 8.89
CA LEU A 614 29.92 -4.28 9.85
C LEU A 614 31.38 -3.85 9.73
N ASP A 615 32.32 -4.78 9.55
CA ASP A 615 33.72 -4.45 9.29
C ASP A 615 33.91 -3.69 7.97
N ALA A 616 33.20 -4.07 6.91
CA ALA A 616 33.20 -3.32 5.66
C ALA A 616 32.61 -1.90 5.83
N ILE A 617 31.56 -1.72 6.63
CA ILE A 617 30.99 -0.41 6.96
C ILE A 617 31.98 0.42 7.76
N ARG A 618 32.70 -0.18 8.74
CA ARG A 618 33.74 0.49 9.53
C ARG A 618 34.89 0.98 8.65
N GLN A 619 35.33 0.17 7.68
CA GLN A 619 36.35 0.56 6.71
C GLN A 619 35.86 1.68 5.78
N ARG A 620 34.60 1.60 5.32
CA ARG A 620 34.00 2.61 4.44
C ARG A 620 33.75 3.95 5.12
N HIS A 621 33.38 3.92 6.41
CA HIS A 621 33.01 5.08 7.21
C HIS A 621 33.78 5.11 8.55
N PRO A 622 35.10 5.37 8.52
CA PRO A 622 35.94 5.34 9.73
C PRO A 622 35.54 6.40 10.77
N SER A 623 34.89 7.49 10.33
CA SER A 623 34.35 8.50 11.23
C SER A 623 33.22 8.00 12.13
N TRP A 624 32.48 6.96 11.72
CA TRP A 624 31.39 6.39 12.51
C TRP A 624 31.90 5.56 13.69
N VAL A 625 33.08 4.97 13.56
CA VAL A 625 33.77 4.32 14.68
C VAL A 625 34.32 5.36 15.64
N LYS A 626 34.99 6.40 15.11
CA LYS A 626 35.55 7.49 15.94
C LYS A 626 34.49 8.26 16.74
N SER A 627 33.30 8.41 16.18
CA SER A 627 32.17 9.11 16.83
C SER A 627 31.27 8.19 17.67
N GLY A 628 31.59 6.89 17.80
CA GLY A 628 30.80 5.95 18.60
C GLY A 628 29.43 5.60 18.04
N VAL A 629 29.16 5.88 16.75
CA VAL A 629 27.94 5.44 16.05
C VAL A 629 27.94 3.92 15.93
N LEU A 630 29.08 3.35 15.57
CA LEU A 630 29.29 1.91 15.58
C LEU A 630 30.25 1.56 16.72
N PRO A 631 29.89 0.63 17.63
CA PRO A 631 30.81 0.17 18.66
C PRO A 631 32.03 -0.52 18.01
N ALA A 632 33.19 -0.38 18.67
CA ALA A 632 34.39 -1.12 18.32
C ALA A 632 34.12 -2.65 18.37
N SER A 633 34.88 -3.44 17.60
CA SER A 633 34.66 -4.88 17.47
C SER A 633 34.63 -5.55 18.85
N THR A 634 33.48 -6.10 19.23
CA THR A 634 33.25 -6.79 20.51
C THR A 634 33.37 -8.30 20.32
N SER A 635 33.88 -9.00 21.33
CA SER A 635 33.96 -10.47 21.30
C SER A 635 32.56 -11.08 21.20
N ALA A 636 32.44 -12.24 20.55
CA ALA A 636 31.15 -12.90 20.31
C ALA A 636 30.33 -13.18 21.59
N ALA A 637 30.99 -13.28 22.75
CA ALA A 637 30.36 -13.52 24.05
C ALA A 637 29.62 -12.29 24.63
N ALA A 638 29.84 -11.08 24.10
CA ALA A 638 29.26 -9.83 24.59
C ALA A 638 28.07 -9.31 23.74
N LYS A 639 27.67 -10.03 22.69
CA LYS A 639 26.62 -9.57 21.75
C LYS A 639 25.23 -9.96 22.27
N SER A 640 24.40 -8.97 22.56
CA SER A 640 22.97 -9.17 22.86
C SER A 640 22.21 -9.66 21.62
N PRO A 641 21.05 -10.32 21.77
CA PRO A 641 20.25 -10.77 20.61
C PRO A 641 19.79 -9.61 19.72
N VAL A 642 19.72 -8.39 20.26
CA VAL A 642 19.29 -7.15 19.58
C VAL A 642 20.47 -6.36 19.00
N TRP A 643 21.71 -6.80 19.22
CA TRP A 643 22.91 -6.01 18.93
C TRP A 643 23.01 -5.53 17.47
N TYR A 644 22.63 -6.37 16.50
CA TYR A 644 22.65 -6.02 15.09
C TYR A 644 21.58 -4.96 14.75
N LEU A 645 20.37 -5.09 15.32
CA LEU A 645 19.31 -4.09 15.19
C LEU A 645 19.71 -2.76 15.86
N GLU A 646 20.39 -2.80 17.01
CA GLU A 646 20.90 -1.61 17.69
C GLU A 646 21.92 -0.87 16.83
N CYS A 647 22.87 -1.58 16.22
CA CYS A 647 23.84 -1.00 15.30
C CYS A 647 23.15 -0.34 14.09
N MET A 648 22.16 -1.02 13.50
CA MET A 648 21.38 -0.45 12.39
C MET A 648 20.57 0.78 12.81
N THR A 649 19.99 0.76 14.02
CA THR A 649 19.23 1.89 14.58
C THR A 649 20.13 3.12 14.78
N ARG A 650 21.35 2.94 15.30
CA ARG A 650 22.35 4.02 15.42
C ARG A 650 22.74 4.59 14.06
N VAL A 651 22.94 3.74 13.05
CA VAL A 651 23.22 4.16 11.67
C VAL A 651 22.04 4.95 11.10
N TYR A 652 20.81 4.46 11.26
CA TYR A 652 19.60 5.15 10.80
C TYR A 652 19.46 6.54 11.43
N ILE A 653 19.62 6.64 12.76
CA ILE A 653 19.59 7.92 13.48
C ILE A 653 20.66 8.86 12.94
N ARG A 654 21.91 8.37 12.77
CA ARG A 654 23.02 9.21 12.28
C ARG A 654 22.79 9.78 10.89
N LEU A 655 22.11 9.04 10.02
CA LEU A 655 21.82 9.43 8.64
C LEU A 655 20.59 10.34 8.54
N SER A 656 19.58 10.12 9.37
CA SER A 656 18.29 10.83 9.29
C SER A 656 18.26 12.08 10.16
N TYR A 657 18.94 12.07 11.30
CA TYR A 657 18.99 13.20 12.23
C TYR A 657 19.93 14.30 11.75
N VAL A 658 19.36 15.47 11.48
CA VAL A 658 20.10 16.68 11.14
C VAL A 658 20.26 17.55 12.39
N PRO A 659 21.49 17.81 12.88
CA PRO A 659 21.72 18.71 14.00
C PRO A 659 21.21 20.13 13.70
N GLN A 660 20.72 20.83 14.73
CA GLN A 660 20.05 22.13 14.60
C GLN A 660 20.85 23.19 13.79
N ALA A 661 22.16 23.28 13.99
CA ALA A 661 23.01 24.24 13.27
C ALA A 661 23.16 23.86 11.78
N ALA A 662 23.33 22.57 11.48
CA ALA A 662 23.38 22.07 10.12
C ALA A 662 22.03 22.26 9.40
N ALA A 663 20.91 22.03 10.10
CA ALA A 663 19.58 22.23 9.55
C ALA A 663 19.35 23.70 9.16
N ALA A 664 19.77 24.65 10.01
CA ALA A 664 19.72 26.07 9.71
C ALA A 664 20.59 26.43 8.49
N LEU A 665 21.84 25.95 8.41
CA LEU A 665 22.72 26.18 7.26
C LEU A 665 22.17 25.60 5.95
N ILE A 666 21.61 24.39 5.99
CA ILE A 666 21.00 23.75 4.81
C ILE A 666 19.81 24.59 4.33
N ALA A 667 18.94 25.02 5.25
CA ALA A 667 17.78 25.86 4.92
C ALA A 667 18.21 27.23 4.36
N GLN A 668 19.26 27.84 4.92
CA GLN A 668 19.80 29.10 4.42
C GLN A 668 20.36 28.97 3.00
N ARG A 669 21.14 27.92 2.71
CA ARG A 669 21.76 27.72 1.38
C ARG A 669 20.76 27.31 0.31
N THR A 670 19.86 26.38 0.61
CA THR A 670 18.97 25.77 -0.41
C THR A 670 17.65 26.51 -0.58
N ARG A 671 17.14 27.14 0.49
CA ARG A 671 15.84 27.82 0.49
C ARG A 671 15.94 29.32 0.73
N ARG A 672 17.16 29.85 0.88
CA ARG A 672 17.41 31.28 1.18
C ARG A 672 16.68 31.74 2.46
N ARG A 673 16.54 30.85 3.44
CA ARG A 673 15.98 31.22 4.76
C ARG A 673 16.92 32.23 5.43
N ILE A 674 16.39 33.40 5.76
CA ILE A 674 17.13 34.50 6.39
C ILE A 674 17.25 34.32 7.91
N GLY A 675 18.26 34.93 8.50
CA GLY A 675 18.54 34.89 9.94
C GLY A 675 20.00 34.54 10.24
N PRO A 676 20.55 34.97 11.39
CA PRO A 676 21.86 34.54 11.84
C PRO A 676 21.84 33.04 12.16
N VAL A 677 22.92 32.34 11.83
CA VAL A 677 23.10 30.93 12.18
C VAL A 677 24.19 30.82 13.23
N GLY A 678 23.80 30.46 14.44
CA GLY A 678 24.71 30.23 15.55
C GLY A 678 25.44 28.91 15.38
N THR A 679 26.77 28.95 15.42
CA THR A 679 27.66 27.78 15.37
C THR A 679 28.28 27.45 16.73
N GLU A 680 28.16 28.37 17.70
CA GLU A 680 28.68 28.20 19.04
C GLU A 680 27.89 27.15 19.83
N PRO A 681 28.52 26.40 20.75
CA PRO A 681 27.83 25.36 21.52
C PRO A 681 26.78 25.92 22.49
N THR A 682 26.91 27.18 22.89
CA THR A 682 25.96 27.89 23.74
C THR A 682 24.74 28.41 22.97
N GLN A 683 24.78 28.38 21.64
CA GLN A 683 23.73 28.89 20.77
C GLN A 683 22.84 27.75 20.26
N PHE A 684 21.55 28.04 20.13
CA PHE A 684 20.57 27.13 19.56
C PHE A 684 19.74 27.86 18.50
N ASN A 685 19.70 27.31 17.28
CA ASN A 685 18.96 27.89 16.16
C ASN A 685 17.52 27.42 16.19
N VAL A 686 16.59 28.34 16.44
CA VAL A 686 15.15 28.07 16.48
C VAL A 686 14.52 28.38 15.12
N PRO A 687 13.95 27.39 14.40
CA PRO A 687 13.19 27.67 13.19
C PRO A 687 11.89 28.41 13.59
N THR A 688 11.75 29.63 13.10
CA THR A 688 10.66 30.54 13.49
C THR A 688 9.99 31.10 12.23
N GLU A 689 8.67 31.23 12.26
CA GLU A 689 7.90 31.99 11.27
C GLU A 689 7.66 33.42 11.78
N MET A 690 7.79 34.38 10.88
CA MET A 690 7.50 35.80 11.15
C MET A 690 6.35 36.24 10.25
N GLY A 691 5.22 36.61 10.85
CA GLY A 691 4.09 37.21 10.19
C GLY A 691 4.13 38.73 10.35
N MET A 692 4.20 39.45 9.23
CA MET A 692 4.18 40.91 9.15
C MET A 692 3.23 41.35 8.05
N VAL A 693 2.71 42.57 8.14
CA VAL A 693 1.76 43.12 7.17
C VAL A 693 2.38 44.34 6.49
N GLU A 694 2.39 44.34 5.16
CA GLU A 694 2.78 45.49 4.37
C GLU A 694 1.57 46.00 3.58
N GLN A 695 1.32 47.31 3.66
CA GLN A 695 0.26 47.95 2.90
C GLN A 695 0.76 49.29 2.38
N TYR A 696 0.82 49.41 1.06
CA TYR A 696 1.11 50.65 0.37
C TYR A 696 -0.16 51.08 -0.35
N ASP A 697 -0.73 52.24 -0.01
CA ASP A 697 -1.89 52.72 -0.74
C ASP A 697 -1.49 53.09 -2.17
N ASN A 698 -2.12 52.40 -3.13
CA ASN A 698 -1.91 52.61 -4.54
C ASN A 698 -3.06 53.35 -5.22
N LEU A 699 -4.09 53.74 -4.45
CA LEU A 699 -5.30 54.38 -4.96
C LEU A 699 -5.25 55.90 -4.81
N GLN A 700 -5.69 56.42 -3.66
CA GLN A 700 -5.99 57.84 -3.49
C GLN A 700 -4.85 58.59 -2.79
N TYR A 701 -4.26 57.99 -1.76
CA TYR A 701 -3.29 58.67 -0.92
C TYR A 701 -1.90 58.70 -1.54
N LYS A 702 -1.63 57.87 -2.56
CA LYS A 702 -0.30 57.64 -3.18
C LYS A 702 0.56 58.88 -3.52
N ARG A 703 -0.03 59.97 -4.03
CA ARG A 703 0.71 60.98 -4.82
C ARG A 703 0.85 62.37 -4.21
N TYR A 704 0.05 62.71 -3.20
CA TYR A 704 0.05 64.06 -2.62
C TYR A 704 0.73 64.07 -1.25
N ASP A 705 0.89 65.26 -0.65
CA ASP A 705 1.58 65.45 0.63
C ASP A 705 1.01 64.59 1.77
N TRP A 706 -0.28 64.25 1.69
CA TRP A 706 -0.90 63.34 2.65
C TRP A 706 -0.37 61.91 2.60
N GLN A 707 0.36 61.53 1.56
CA GLN A 707 0.94 60.20 1.40
C GLN A 707 1.88 59.89 2.56
N GLY A 708 2.70 60.87 2.98
CA GLY A 708 3.72 60.64 4.00
C GLY A 708 3.13 60.22 5.34
N TRP A 709 2.18 61.01 5.86
CA TRP A 709 1.56 60.71 7.15
C TRP A 709 0.56 59.55 7.06
N TYR A 710 -0.15 59.39 5.92
CA TYR A 710 -1.05 58.26 5.72
C TYR A 710 -0.28 56.95 5.67
N GLN A 711 0.84 56.91 4.93
CA GLN A 711 1.74 55.75 4.90
C GLN A 711 2.28 55.46 6.30
N ARG A 712 2.74 56.49 7.04
CA ARG A 712 3.18 56.30 8.43
C ARG A 712 2.07 55.73 9.33
N MET A 713 0.85 56.24 9.21
CA MET A 713 -0.30 55.75 9.98
C MET A 713 -0.58 54.27 9.69
N VAL A 714 -0.52 53.86 8.43
CA VAL A 714 -0.70 52.46 8.02
C VAL A 714 0.44 51.57 8.54
N ASP A 715 1.69 52.03 8.46
CA ASP A 715 2.84 51.29 8.96
C ASP A 715 2.74 51.07 10.49
N VAL A 716 2.36 52.10 11.24
CA VAL A 716 2.14 52.02 12.70
C VAL A 716 0.93 51.16 13.04
N HIS A 717 -0.16 51.25 12.29
CA HIS A 717 -1.31 50.36 12.47
C HIS A 717 -0.92 48.88 12.28
N ASN A 718 0.00 48.62 11.36
CA ASN A 718 0.50 47.30 11.01
C ASN A 718 1.81 46.94 11.73
N ARG A 719 2.15 47.61 12.84
CA ARG A 719 3.39 47.39 13.60
C ARG A 719 3.54 45.97 14.15
N ASN A 720 2.44 45.24 14.30
CA ASN A 720 2.43 43.89 14.85
C ASN A 720 3.34 42.95 14.07
N VAL A 721 4.21 42.25 14.80
CA VAL A 721 4.96 41.12 14.28
C VAL A 721 4.60 39.88 15.07
N SER A 722 4.00 38.90 14.40
CA SER A 722 3.70 37.60 15.00
C SER A 722 4.88 36.65 14.81
N LEU A 723 5.53 36.25 15.89
CA LEU A 723 6.61 35.25 15.91
C LEU A 723 6.07 33.90 16.33
N LYS A 724 6.31 32.85 15.53
CA LYS A 724 5.79 31.51 15.81
C LYS A 724 6.87 30.45 15.72
N CYS A 725 6.88 29.53 16.67
CA CYS A 725 7.67 28.29 16.57
C CYS A 725 6.87 27.10 17.07
N ARG A 726 7.02 25.95 16.39
CA ARG A 726 6.41 24.69 16.85
C ARG A 726 7.23 24.14 18.01
N LEU A 727 6.56 23.62 19.03
CA LEU A 727 7.24 22.98 20.15
C LEU A 727 7.98 21.71 19.72
N ASP A 728 7.50 21.03 18.69
CA ASP A 728 8.16 19.82 18.16
C ASP A 728 9.51 20.14 17.50
N ASP A 729 9.64 21.29 16.84
CA ASP A 729 10.91 21.71 16.24
C ASP A 729 11.99 22.05 17.30
N LEU A 730 11.57 22.33 18.53
CA LEU A 730 12.44 22.58 19.68
C LEU A 730 12.94 21.28 20.34
N LYS A 731 12.32 20.13 20.05
CA LYS A 731 12.72 18.81 20.56
C LYS A 731 13.93 18.27 19.78
N ARG A 732 15.05 19.00 19.86
CA ARG A 732 16.34 18.61 19.25
C ARG A 732 17.42 18.56 20.31
N LEU A 733 18.51 17.88 20.00
CA LEU A 733 19.72 17.93 20.82
C LEU A 733 20.38 19.32 20.71
N ASP A 734 20.81 19.83 21.86
CA ASP A 734 21.75 20.93 21.94
C ASP A 734 23.19 20.47 21.61
N ALA A 735 24.14 21.39 21.59
CA ALA A 735 25.52 21.08 21.22
C ALA A 735 26.25 20.20 22.26
N TYR A 736 25.74 20.13 23.49
CA TYR A 736 26.26 19.28 24.55
C TYR A 736 25.64 17.87 24.53
N GLY A 737 24.68 17.62 23.63
CA GLY A 737 24.00 16.34 23.50
C GLY A 737 22.80 16.18 24.44
N ASN A 738 22.40 17.23 25.15
CA ASN A 738 21.18 17.22 25.95
C ASN A 738 19.97 17.60 25.09
N PRO A 739 18.78 17.04 25.35
CA PRO A 739 17.54 17.56 24.78
C PRO A 739 17.40 19.07 25.05
N PHE A 740 17.18 19.89 24.03
CA PHE A 740 16.95 21.33 24.21
C PHE A 740 15.60 21.60 24.87
N LEU A 741 14.56 20.89 24.43
CA LEU A 741 13.23 20.87 25.03
C LEU A 741 12.81 19.42 25.30
N GLU A 742 12.79 19.03 26.56
CA GLU A 742 12.28 17.74 27.04
C GLU A 742 10.83 17.89 27.55
N MET A 743 10.17 16.79 27.91
CA MET A 743 8.78 16.80 28.42
C MET A 743 8.58 17.79 29.58
N GLN A 744 9.48 17.83 30.56
CA GLN A 744 9.32 18.73 31.71
C GLN A 744 9.57 20.20 31.35
N ALA A 745 10.52 20.46 30.44
CA ALA A 745 10.76 21.79 29.91
C ALA A 745 9.58 22.28 29.04
N GLU A 746 8.94 21.38 28.27
CA GLU A 746 7.72 21.68 27.52
C GLU A 746 6.54 21.98 28.45
N ARG A 747 6.34 21.19 29.52
CA ARG A 747 5.30 21.47 30.54
C ARG A 747 5.51 22.84 31.17
N ARG A 748 6.75 23.15 31.56
CA ARG A 748 7.11 24.44 32.14
C ARG A 748 6.88 25.59 31.14
N LEU A 749 7.28 25.42 29.88
CA LEU A 749 7.06 26.38 28.80
C LEU A 749 5.57 26.70 28.61
N ARG A 750 4.72 25.66 28.55
CA ARG A 750 3.26 25.81 28.40
C ARG A 750 2.64 26.59 29.56
N ILE A 751 3.14 26.43 30.78
CA ILE A 751 2.66 27.16 31.96
C ILE A 751 3.13 28.61 31.96
N ILE A 752 4.38 28.87 31.56
CA ILE A 752 4.93 30.24 31.49
C ILE A 752 4.23 31.06 30.41
N ALA A 753 3.97 30.45 29.26
CA ALA A 753 3.42 31.12 28.10
C ALA A 753 1.89 31.10 28.05
N ASP A 754 1.23 30.26 28.87
CA ASP A 754 -0.22 30.15 29.04
C ASP A 754 -1.01 30.18 27.71
N ASP A 755 -1.78 31.26 27.47
CA ASP A 755 -2.62 31.47 26.30
C ASP A 755 -1.85 31.63 24.97
N ARG A 756 -0.55 31.91 25.05
CA ARG A 756 0.34 32.09 23.89
C ARG A 756 0.74 30.77 23.24
N VAL A 757 0.43 29.64 23.86
CA VAL A 757 0.64 28.30 23.27
C VAL A 757 -0.69 27.69 22.85
N GLY A 758 -0.92 27.61 21.53
CA GLY A 758 -2.09 26.98 20.93
C GLY A 758 -1.69 25.90 19.95
N MET A 759 -2.37 24.74 19.97
CA MET A 759 -2.14 23.64 19.02
C MET A 759 -0.67 23.15 18.94
N GLY A 760 0.10 23.30 20.02
CA GLY A 760 1.54 22.95 20.03
C GLY A 760 2.45 23.98 19.35
N VAL A 761 1.97 25.20 19.15
CA VAL A 761 2.72 26.33 18.58
C VAL A 761 2.77 27.45 19.61
N LEU A 762 3.98 27.92 19.91
CA LEU A 762 4.18 29.14 20.69
C LEU A 762 4.08 30.33 19.74
N LYS A 763 3.16 31.26 20.01
CA LYS A 763 2.94 32.48 19.23
C LYS A 763 3.15 33.71 20.12
N LEU A 764 4.10 34.56 19.77
CA LEU A 764 4.35 35.84 20.43
C LEU A 764 3.98 36.96 19.45
N ASP A 765 2.91 37.70 19.76
CA ASP A 765 2.56 38.91 19.04
C ASP A 765 3.26 40.11 19.68
N SER A 766 4.03 40.85 18.88
CA SER A 766 4.91 41.93 19.32
C SER A 766 4.40 43.25 18.74
N ASP A 767 3.79 44.06 19.61
CA ASP A 767 3.10 45.32 19.26
C ASP A 767 3.66 46.55 19.99
N LYS A 768 4.82 46.41 20.64
CA LYS A 768 5.34 47.39 21.60
C LYS A 768 5.84 48.68 20.94
N PHE A 769 6.53 48.54 19.81
CA PHE A 769 7.16 49.63 19.08
C PHE A 769 6.39 49.97 17.80
N GLU A 770 6.56 51.19 17.28
CA GLU A 770 5.90 51.64 16.06
C GLU A 770 6.41 50.94 14.81
N ASP A 771 7.69 50.58 14.79
CA ASP A 771 8.34 49.96 13.64
C ASP A 771 8.43 48.44 13.80
N GLN A 772 8.16 47.72 12.71
CA GLN A 772 8.21 46.27 12.68
C GLN A 772 9.62 45.73 13.02
N SER A 773 10.69 46.43 12.65
CA SER A 773 12.07 46.02 12.96
C SER A 773 12.33 45.91 14.46
N ASP A 774 11.78 46.85 15.23
CA ASP A 774 11.95 46.90 16.68
C ASP A 774 11.08 45.84 17.35
N ASN A 775 9.89 45.58 16.79
CA ASN A 775 9.03 44.49 17.24
C ASN A 775 9.60 43.10 16.94
N VAL A 776 10.32 42.92 15.83
CA VAL A 776 11.11 41.68 15.58
C VAL A 776 12.17 41.49 16.67
N THR A 777 12.90 42.56 17.00
CA THR A 777 13.96 42.52 18.02
C THR A 777 13.37 42.19 19.40
N TYR A 778 12.34 42.92 19.81
CA TYR A 778 11.66 42.72 21.09
C TYR A 778 11.06 41.32 21.23
N GLY A 779 10.37 40.86 20.19
CA GLY A 779 9.77 39.53 20.20
C GLY A 779 10.81 38.41 20.21
N SER A 780 11.94 38.59 19.52
CA SER A 780 13.07 37.64 19.55
C SER A 780 13.72 37.57 20.95
N THR A 781 13.88 38.71 21.62
CA THR A 781 14.35 38.77 23.01
C THR A 781 13.37 38.08 23.96
N LYS A 782 12.06 38.29 23.80
CA LYS A 782 11.06 37.63 24.63
C LYS A 782 10.98 36.13 24.38
N LEU A 783 11.15 35.69 23.14
CA LEU A 783 11.23 34.28 22.81
C LEU A 783 12.41 33.59 23.52
N SER A 784 13.61 34.19 23.46
CA SER A 784 14.78 33.61 24.11
C SER A 784 14.67 33.63 25.64
N GLU A 785 14.08 34.68 26.22
CA GLU A 785 13.80 34.79 27.66
C GLU A 785 12.84 33.69 28.14
N VAL A 786 11.73 33.48 27.43
CA VAL A 786 10.75 32.43 27.76
C VAL A 786 11.36 31.04 27.64
N LEU A 787 12.15 30.78 26.59
CA LEU A 787 12.85 29.50 26.43
C LEU A 787 13.92 29.29 27.52
N ALA A 788 14.65 30.33 27.91
CA ALA A 788 15.62 30.25 28.98
C ALA A 788 14.96 29.90 30.33
N ASP A 789 13.80 30.48 30.65
CA ASP A 789 13.07 30.15 31.88
C ASP A 789 12.47 28.73 31.83
N ALA A 790 11.95 28.30 30.67
CA ALA A 790 11.45 26.95 30.49
C ALA A 790 12.54 25.88 30.65
N ARG A 791 13.77 26.15 30.21
CA ARG A 791 14.90 25.22 30.35
C ARG A 791 15.35 25.00 31.79
N LYS A 792 14.92 25.83 32.77
CA LYS A 792 15.20 25.57 34.20
C LYS A 792 14.70 24.20 34.67
N ALA A 793 13.69 23.62 34.01
CA ALA A 793 13.22 22.26 34.30
C ALA A 793 14.30 21.18 34.12
N GLN A 794 15.38 21.45 33.39
CA GLN A 794 16.51 20.55 33.16
C GLN A 794 17.53 20.58 34.30
N LEU A 795 17.45 21.57 35.20
CA LEU A 795 18.41 21.72 36.31
C LEU A 795 18.13 20.73 37.44
N GLY A 796 16.87 20.35 37.65
CA GLY A 796 16.48 19.48 38.74
C GLY A 796 14.95 19.34 38.89
N LYS A 797 14.54 18.40 39.74
CA LYS A 797 13.11 18.07 39.96
C LYS A 797 12.37 19.20 40.67
N GLU A 798 13.07 20.06 41.41
CA GLU A 798 12.52 21.22 42.08
C GLU A 798 11.92 22.26 41.12
N TYR A 799 12.36 22.27 39.86
CA TYR A 799 11.82 23.14 38.82
C TYR A 799 10.70 22.50 38.01
N TRP A 800 10.39 21.22 38.28
CA TRP A 800 9.33 20.51 37.58
C TRP A 800 7.98 21.05 38.05
N PRO A 801 7.13 21.54 37.14
CA PRO A 801 5.85 22.08 37.55
C PRO A 801 4.99 20.99 38.18
N THR A 802 4.39 21.30 39.34
CA THR A 802 3.47 20.41 40.05
C THR A 802 2.26 20.07 39.18
N VAL A 803 1.76 18.85 39.29
CA VAL A 803 0.51 18.45 38.62
C VAL A 803 -0.65 18.90 39.50
N GLU A 804 -1.56 19.70 38.95
CA GLU A 804 -2.77 20.14 39.66
C GLU A 804 -3.79 19.00 39.72
N VAL A 805 -3.68 18.19 40.78
CA VAL A 805 -4.61 17.10 41.03
C VAL A 805 -5.88 17.66 41.67
N LYS A 806 -7.04 17.38 41.05
CA LYS A 806 -8.34 17.67 41.65
C LYS A 806 -8.63 16.67 42.77
N VAL A 807 -8.10 16.94 43.96
CA VAL A 807 -8.34 16.11 45.15
C VAL A 807 -9.77 16.32 45.63
N ARG A 808 -10.55 15.24 45.69
CA ARG A 808 -11.93 15.27 46.20
C ARG A 808 -11.93 15.77 47.64
N ARG A 809 -12.90 16.63 48.00
CA ARG A 809 -13.19 16.93 49.41
C ARG A 809 -13.43 15.62 50.19
N PRO A 810 -13.21 15.60 51.52
CA PRO A 810 -13.47 14.44 52.35
C PRO A 810 -14.82 13.81 52.00
N SER A 811 -14.81 12.49 51.82
CA SER A 811 -15.99 11.75 51.35
C SER A 811 -17.13 11.86 52.37
N GLY A 812 -18.35 11.45 51.97
CA GLY A 812 -19.47 11.37 52.92
C GLY A 812 -19.12 10.54 54.16
N GLN A 813 -18.37 9.45 53.99
CA GLN A 813 -17.87 8.59 55.08
C GLN A 813 -16.84 9.30 55.97
N SER A 814 -15.98 10.16 55.43
CA SER A 814 -15.07 10.96 56.26
C SER A 814 -15.83 12.07 57.01
N LYS A 815 -16.89 12.62 56.40
CA LYS A 815 -17.72 13.67 57.00
C LYS A 815 -18.61 13.17 58.13
N THR A 816 -18.97 11.88 58.20
CA THR A 816 -19.72 11.34 59.35
C THR A 816 -18.95 11.52 60.65
N TYR A 817 -17.62 11.38 60.62
CA TYR A 817 -16.76 11.60 61.79
C TYR A 817 -16.77 13.04 62.29
N TYR A 818 -17.19 14.03 61.47
CA TYR A 818 -17.27 15.43 61.92
C TYR A 818 -18.32 15.64 63.00
N SER A 819 -19.36 14.81 63.03
CA SER A 819 -20.39 14.85 64.08
C SER A 819 -19.94 14.29 65.43
N VAL A 820 -18.85 13.51 65.44
CA VAL A 820 -18.31 12.83 66.64
C VAL A 820 -16.96 13.45 67.06
N LEU A 821 -16.56 14.57 66.45
CA LEU A 821 -15.38 15.31 66.88
C LEU A 821 -15.63 15.88 68.28
N ASP A 822 -14.74 15.58 69.22
CA ASP A 822 -14.81 16.03 70.62
C ASP A 822 -16.07 15.56 71.39
N ASP A 823 -16.69 14.45 70.99
CA ASP A 823 -17.97 13.99 71.54
C ASP A 823 -18.00 13.96 73.09
N ALA A 824 -17.04 13.30 73.74
CA ALA A 824 -16.97 13.21 75.20
C ALA A 824 -16.84 14.59 75.91
N ARG A 825 -16.14 15.56 75.28
CA ARG A 825 -16.00 16.92 75.81
C ARG A 825 -17.25 17.75 75.54
N ILE A 826 -17.86 17.60 74.37
CA ILE A 826 -19.11 18.29 74.01
C ILE A 826 -20.24 17.78 74.90
N GLU A 827 -20.32 16.48 75.17
CA GLU A 827 -21.30 15.90 76.09
C GLU A 827 -21.13 16.43 77.51
N SER A 828 -19.91 16.49 78.06
CA SER A 828 -19.68 17.03 79.40
C SER A 828 -19.99 18.53 79.47
N LYS A 829 -19.55 19.31 78.48
CA LYS A 829 -19.80 20.75 78.42
C LYS A 829 -21.27 21.08 78.18
N SER A 830 -21.99 20.27 77.40
CA SER A 830 -23.41 20.47 77.14
C SER A 830 -24.25 20.30 78.40
N LYS A 831 -23.85 19.42 79.34
CA LYS A 831 -24.48 19.31 80.67
C LYS A 831 -24.30 20.59 81.48
N GLU A 832 -23.09 21.14 81.54
CA GLU A 832 -22.81 22.43 82.21
C GLU A 832 -23.60 23.58 81.57
N LEU A 833 -23.65 23.63 80.24
CA LEU A 833 -24.40 24.65 79.50
C LEU A 833 -25.91 24.50 79.70
N TYR A 834 -26.42 23.27 79.86
CA TYR A 834 -27.81 23.02 80.17
C TYR A 834 -28.17 23.49 81.58
N GLU A 835 -27.28 23.31 82.57
CA GLU A 835 -27.45 23.90 83.89
C GLU A 835 -27.47 25.43 83.83
N LYS A 836 -26.54 26.04 83.08
CA LYS A 836 -26.51 27.49 82.84
C LYS A 836 -27.78 27.99 82.15
N TYR A 837 -28.30 27.23 81.18
CA TYR A 837 -29.59 27.49 80.53
C TYR A 837 -30.75 27.45 81.52
N ARG A 838 -30.80 26.42 82.38
CA ARG A 838 -31.86 26.25 83.38
C ARG A 838 -31.92 27.44 84.33
N GLU A 839 -30.78 27.99 84.73
CA GLU A 839 -30.74 29.19 85.56
C GLU A 839 -31.07 30.48 84.80
N ALA A 840 -30.59 30.63 83.56
CA ALA A 840 -30.91 31.78 82.72
C ALA A 840 -32.41 31.85 82.36
N LYS A 841 -33.04 30.70 82.10
CA LYS A 841 -34.46 30.58 81.69
C LYS A 841 -35.44 30.96 82.81
N LYS A 842 -34.99 30.90 84.07
CA LYS A 842 -35.76 31.44 85.20
C LYS A 842 -35.79 32.97 85.19
N ARG A 843 -34.76 33.62 84.63
CA ARG A 843 -34.59 35.08 84.61
C ARG A 843 -35.18 35.71 83.34
N SER A 844 -35.10 35.03 82.21
CA SER A 844 -35.63 35.49 80.92
C SER A 844 -36.48 34.43 80.23
N LEU A 845 -37.55 34.86 79.55
CA LEU A 845 -38.41 33.98 78.77
C LEU A 845 -37.70 33.34 77.58
N PHE A 846 -36.63 33.97 77.05
CA PHE A 846 -35.81 33.43 75.97
C PHE A 846 -34.34 33.52 76.37
N VAL A 847 -33.62 32.41 76.25
CA VAL A 847 -32.18 32.29 76.53
C VAL A 847 -31.52 32.03 75.19
N THR A 848 -30.64 32.94 74.79
CA THR A 848 -29.95 32.85 73.52
C THR A 848 -28.71 31.96 73.64
N PRO A 849 -28.18 31.39 72.54
CA PRO A 849 -26.86 30.77 72.57
C PRO A 849 -25.75 31.70 73.08
N MET A 850 -25.92 33.02 72.90
CA MET A 850 -24.99 34.05 73.43
C MET A 850 -24.90 34.04 74.95
N ASP A 851 -26.00 33.71 75.62
CA ASP A 851 -26.04 33.60 77.08
C ASP A 851 -25.41 32.28 77.57
N LEU A 852 -25.26 31.29 76.67
CA LEU A 852 -24.77 29.95 76.99
C LEU A 852 -23.29 29.79 76.65
N TRP A 853 -23.00 29.62 75.36
CA TRP A 853 -21.71 29.14 74.84
C TRP A 853 -21.18 29.95 73.66
N LEU A 854 -22.01 30.82 73.08
CA LEU A 854 -21.60 31.68 71.98
C LEU A 854 -21.04 33.00 72.55
N ASP A 855 -19.72 33.08 72.71
CA ASP A 855 -19.10 34.30 73.20
C ASP A 855 -19.13 35.40 72.12
N VAL A 856 -19.95 36.42 72.36
CA VAL A 856 -19.98 37.62 71.52
C VAL A 856 -19.24 38.74 72.24
N LYS A 857 -18.07 39.12 71.71
CA LYS A 857 -17.27 40.23 72.24
C LYS A 857 -17.96 41.57 71.98
N GLY A 858 -18.69 42.08 72.97
CA GLY A 858 -19.28 43.42 72.94
C GLY A 858 -18.23 44.51 73.15
N MET A 859 -17.75 45.12 72.06
CA MET A 859 -17.07 46.43 72.07
C MET A 859 -17.82 47.41 71.17
N GLN A 860 -19.07 47.69 71.54
CA GLN A 860 -19.80 48.89 71.12
C GLN A 860 -20.80 49.22 72.24
N VAL A 861 -20.42 50.20 73.06
CA VAL A 861 -21.26 51.13 73.83
C VAL A 861 -22.66 50.61 74.18
N ARG A 862 -22.80 49.87 75.28
CA ARG A 862 -23.96 50.08 76.16
C ARG A 862 -23.65 51.34 76.97
N GLN A 863 -23.97 52.49 76.39
CA GLN A 863 -24.07 53.75 77.13
C GLN A 863 -25.02 53.48 78.29
N THR A 864 -24.48 53.57 79.51
CA THR A 864 -25.27 53.65 80.72
C THR A 864 -26.10 54.93 80.62
N VAL A 865 -27.40 54.76 80.39
CA VAL A 865 -28.39 55.83 80.45
C VAL A 865 -28.43 56.36 81.89
N LYS A 866 -27.67 57.43 82.12
CA LYS A 866 -28.00 58.46 83.09
C LYS A 866 -28.07 59.74 82.27
N THR A 867 -29.15 60.50 82.47
CA THR A 867 -29.54 61.75 81.80
C THR A 867 -30.08 61.64 80.37
N ALA A 868 -31.39 61.41 80.26
CA ALA A 868 -32.30 62.22 79.44
C ALA A 868 -33.77 61.88 79.75
N ASP A 869 -34.19 62.10 81.00
CA ASP A 869 -35.58 62.53 81.25
C ASP A 869 -35.57 64.05 81.03
N THR A 870 -35.99 64.49 79.84
CA THR A 870 -36.64 65.79 79.56
C THR A 870 -36.69 65.96 78.05
N LEU A 871 -37.92 66.00 77.51
CA LEU A 871 -38.30 66.24 76.12
C LEU A 871 -38.41 64.97 75.26
N GLY A 872 -39.67 64.66 74.92
CA GLY A 872 -40.11 63.42 74.26
C GLY A 872 -39.97 63.43 72.74
N TYR A 873 -40.22 62.23 72.18
CA TYR A 873 -40.73 61.85 70.84
C TYR A 873 -40.30 62.71 69.62
N THR A 874 -39.90 62.18 68.46
CA THR A 874 -40.49 61.10 67.66
C THR A 874 -39.53 60.66 66.53
N ALA A 875 -39.82 59.49 65.97
CA ALA A 875 -39.27 58.96 64.73
C ALA A 875 -39.55 59.87 63.52
N ASP A 876 -38.53 60.28 62.78
CA ASP A 876 -38.68 60.88 61.44
C ASP A 876 -37.45 60.76 60.51
N SER A 877 -36.31 60.19 60.92
CA SER A 877 -35.14 60.08 60.04
C SER A 877 -35.06 58.77 59.22
N LEU A 878 -36.18 58.05 59.08
CA LEU A 878 -36.26 56.75 58.40
C LEU A 878 -37.09 56.80 57.10
N HIS A 879 -37.43 58.00 56.60
CA HIS A 879 -38.13 58.18 55.32
C HIS A 879 -37.27 58.75 54.18
N ASP A 880 -36.14 59.41 54.46
CA ASP A 880 -35.37 60.11 53.41
C ASP A 880 -34.28 59.25 52.72
N THR A 881 -34.06 58.01 53.14
CA THR A 881 -33.02 57.14 52.53
C THR A 881 -33.56 56.06 51.58
N MET A 882 -34.88 55.98 51.39
CA MET A 882 -35.49 54.98 50.49
C MET A 882 -35.94 55.53 49.13
N ASP A 883 -35.84 56.84 48.87
CA ASP A 883 -36.30 57.47 47.62
C ASP A 883 -35.17 57.90 46.65
N ALA A 884 -33.90 57.62 46.94
CA ALA A 884 -32.78 57.96 46.04
C ALA A 884 -32.28 56.79 45.16
N ASP A 885 -32.92 55.61 45.23
CA ASP A 885 -32.57 54.42 44.41
C ASP A 885 -33.36 54.34 43.08
N LYS A 886 -33.91 55.47 42.64
CA LYS A 886 -34.50 55.64 41.31
C LYS A 886 -34.00 56.95 40.71
N ASP A 887 -32.80 56.93 40.15
CA ASP A 887 -32.47 57.51 38.85
C ASP A 887 -30.94 57.52 38.60
N ALA A 888 -30.56 57.23 37.35
CA ALA A 888 -29.23 57.38 36.74
C ALA A 888 -28.31 56.14 36.68
N THR A 889 -28.75 55.16 35.90
CA THR A 889 -27.93 54.60 34.82
C THR A 889 -27.44 55.71 33.87
N THR A 890 -26.12 55.87 33.66
CA THR A 890 -25.41 56.03 32.35
C THR A 890 -23.96 56.56 32.52
N SER A 891 -23.02 56.02 31.71
CA SER A 891 -21.57 56.36 31.53
C SER A 891 -20.64 56.00 32.69
N THR A 892 -19.54 55.25 32.55
CA THR A 892 -18.72 54.70 31.44
C THR A 892 -18.23 53.32 31.87
#